data_AF-G0NWW4-F1
#
_entry.id   AF-G0NWW4-F1
#
_cell.length_a   1.000
_cell.length_b   1.000
_cell.length_c   1.000
_cell.angle_alpha   90.00
_cell.angle_beta   90.00
_cell.angle_gamma   90.00
#
_symmetry.space_group_name_H-M   'P 1'
#
loop_
_entity.id
_entity.type
_entity.pdbx_description
1 polymer ?
#
loop_
_entity_poly.entity_id
_entity_poly.type
_entity_poly.pdbx_seq_one_letter_code
_entity_poly.pdbx_strand_id
1 'polypeptide(L)'
;MTVPPVFKSCTVKLVLPAALLSAAIIRPCFLSIGYVILALLSAVLPPIRKSLALPKSIGTFVTITFLFCLAVALGVGSYQISEQVVHKNDRTYICNRSDTTLFRSIGLVRFHPTGTFESTRAFLPEIIATSGSLLTFIIVMFLSHRDEQLDVVGDVVTVRSESGREQRRQRKMAAIMWSAIGNSLRRLTNFVIFLFTAYVGVVKPSVSNFTYFAAFLFISTWWATYTPLRHGVYNKIKKFLIFYSAIHLIVLYTYQIPIVHNSWLPTGSFLSRLFGLNVLMDSSCPDWWKFPFVAPDFDDNDLIMKWPLYANPIVVLMFYYLTVAQYKFTRNGSRQYIDDNDYGSSVHEELLSTASSSNEDEQGRARSRSPARNGEGQNSIPMRKVTSQVVDRNKLSNIFNTPGEQESAASKGMIAVMTFVIFHSYSIALTAMMTWALLYHSIFGLALLILTCILWIFRDTRKSSFTMAPLILIYIEFLLVLQYFLSMDIHAEIGDPGWMNFVGIQWATIPVHALIILCVQTLLSLPVFLLLRLARREKYYESLSDFERQRRINSYGTFGASKTGAGGVAVAKDPKSRKFAAFVEYLSNKVSIYFIFIVSFVLLMVATHFKPNFYNILFFALWALNLIYLKFSFRLYRGLAYAFWLTLTFYTSIVIIALYIYQFPGVSQWIIANTNLSKEWLDAIGLVDYSAIGESGALFLQLFAPIALFVVTMLQLKFFHGPWSRATSPRRAEDNPPSSSTEVATTSGRANAAVLKDDDF
;
A
#
# COMPACT_ATOMS: atom_id res chain seq x y z
N MET A 1 32.85 29.90 19.51
CA MET A 1 32.48 28.97 18.42
C MET A 1 30.97 28.83 18.38
N THR A 2 30.32 29.25 17.29
CA THR A 2 28.89 29.01 17.06
C THR A 2 28.72 27.69 16.33
N VAL A 3 27.79 26.85 16.79
CA VAL A 3 27.50 25.54 16.20
C VAL A 3 26.12 25.57 15.54
N PRO A 4 25.99 25.07 14.30
CA PRO A 4 24.69 25.02 13.64
C PRO A 4 23.65 24.25 14.48
N PRO A 5 22.42 24.75 14.62
CA PRO A 5 21.38 24.07 15.40
C PRO A 5 20.96 22.71 14.80
N VAL A 6 21.19 22.53 13.49
CA VAL A 6 21.05 21.22 12.83
C VAL A 6 22.05 20.23 13.38
N PHE A 7 23.30 20.66 13.60
CA PHE A 7 24.34 19.82 14.20
C PHE A 7 23.95 19.44 15.63
N LYS A 8 23.56 20.40 16.49
CA LYS A 8 23.05 20.09 17.84
C LYS A 8 21.87 19.11 17.82
N SER A 9 20.91 19.30 16.90
CA SER A 9 19.76 18.41 16.78
C SER A 9 20.17 17.02 16.28
N CYS A 10 21.18 16.91 15.43
CA CYS A 10 21.73 15.63 14.97
C CYS A 10 22.44 14.90 16.12
N THR A 11 23.24 15.61 16.91
CA THR A 11 23.95 15.04 18.06
C THR A 11 22.96 14.44 19.08
N VAL A 12 21.89 15.17 19.43
CA VAL A 12 20.90 14.70 20.41
C VAL A 12 20.02 13.57 19.89
N LYS A 13 19.68 13.55 18.59
CA LYS A 13 18.67 12.63 18.04
C LYS A 13 19.24 11.44 17.27
N LEU A 14 20.53 11.45 16.96
CA LEU A 14 21.18 10.40 16.19
C LEU A 14 22.41 9.88 16.92
N VAL A 15 23.38 10.75 17.25
CA VAL A 15 24.63 10.34 17.88
C VAL A 15 24.41 9.78 19.29
N LEU A 16 23.68 10.51 20.15
CA LEU A 16 23.37 10.08 21.51
C LEU A 16 22.61 8.74 21.56
N PRO A 17 21.43 8.60 20.92
CA PRO A 17 20.71 7.34 20.95
C PRO A 17 21.49 6.19 20.29
N ALA A 18 22.30 6.44 19.25
CA ALA A 18 23.13 5.40 18.65
C ALA A 18 24.18 4.88 19.65
N ALA A 19 24.83 5.76 20.42
CA ALA A 19 25.79 5.37 21.45
C ALA A 19 25.12 4.62 22.61
N LEU A 20 23.93 5.05 23.04
CA LEU A 20 23.18 4.37 24.10
C LEU A 20 22.65 2.99 23.66
N LEU A 21 22.14 2.89 22.43
CA LEU A 21 21.66 1.61 21.90
C LEU A 21 22.80 0.63 21.62
N SER A 22 23.95 1.10 21.13
CA SER A 22 25.11 0.23 20.93
C SER A 22 25.64 -0.30 22.26
N ALA A 23 25.73 0.55 23.29
CA ALA A 23 26.05 0.12 24.65
C ALA A 23 25.05 -0.94 25.16
N ALA A 24 23.74 -0.72 24.96
CA ALA A 24 22.70 -1.65 25.38
C ALA A 24 22.74 -3.00 24.65
N ILE A 25 23.09 -3.03 23.36
CA ILE A 25 23.18 -4.27 22.57
C ILE A 25 24.41 -5.10 22.98
N ILE A 26 25.54 -4.46 23.27
CA ILE A 26 26.78 -5.16 23.64
C ILE A 26 26.58 -6.01 24.90
N ARG A 27 25.77 -5.51 25.86
CA ARG A 27 25.46 -6.22 27.10
C ARG A 27 23.99 -6.04 27.52
N PRO A 28 23.14 -7.07 27.32
CA PRO A 28 21.76 -7.05 27.80
C PRO A 28 21.71 -7.23 29.33
N CYS A 29 21.32 -6.17 30.04
CA CYS A 29 21.16 -6.18 31.50
C CYS A 29 20.15 -5.11 31.97
N PHE A 30 19.74 -5.16 33.24
CA PHE A 30 18.78 -4.20 33.79
C PHE A 30 19.28 -2.76 33.75
N LEU A 31 20.57 -2.50 34.00
CA LEU A 31 21.15 -1.16 33.90
C LEU A 31 21.05 -0.61 32.46
N SER A 32 21.26 -1.47 31.46
CA SER A 32 21.16 -1.10 30.05
C SER A 32 19.72 -0.81 29.59
N ILE A 33 18.69 -1.27 30.30
CA ILE A 33 17.30 -0.82 30.06
C ILE A 33 17.20 0.70 30.18
N GLY A 34 17.91 1.29 31.14
CA GLY A 34 18.00 2.74 31.29
C GLY A 34 18.54 3.42 30.03
N TYR A 35 19.58 2.86 29.40
CA TYR A 35 20.11 3.36 28.13
C TYR A 35 19.08 3.28 26.99
N VAL A 36 18.33 2.18 26.90
CA VAL A 36 17.26 2.01 25.90
C VAL A 36 16.16 3.04 26.11
N ILE A 37 15.68 3.23 27.34
CA ILE A 37 14.63 4.22 27.66
C ILE A 37 15.09 5.64 27.31
N LEU A 38 16.31 6.02 27.70
CA LEU A 38 16.87 7.33 27.38
C LEU A 38 17.05 7.51 25.87
N ALA A 39 17.49 6.48 25.14
CA ALA A 39 17.58 6.52 23.69
C ALA A 39 16.21 6.75 23.04
N LEU A 40 15.17 6.01 23.47
CA LEU A 40 13.81 6.18 22.95
C LEU A 40 13.25 7.57 23.27
N LEU A 41 13.47 8.09 24.47
CA LEU A 41 13.05 9.44 24.88
C LEU A 41 13.71 10.55 24.04
N SER A 42 14.97 10.36 23.63
CA SER A 42 15.68 11.32 22.79
C SER A 42 14.93 11.63 21.48
N ALA A 43 14.28 10.61 20.91
CA ALA A 43 13.52 10.72 19.68
C ALA A 43 12.30 11.64 19.83
N VAL A 44 11.71 11.75 21.04
CA VAL A 44 10.47 12.48 21.33
C VAL A 44 10.72 13.97 21.62
N LEU A 45 11.95 14.37 21.92
CA LEU A 45 12.32 15.76 22.25
C LEU A 45 12.01 16.82 21.17
N PRO A 46 11.66 18.06 21.56
CA PRO A 46 11.33 19.12 20.61
C PRO A 46 12.50 19.46 19.66
N PRO A 47 12.24 20.00 18.46
CA PRO A 47 13.31 20.43 17.55
C PRO A 47 14.00 21.72 18.05
N ILE A 48 15.32 21.78 17.88
CA ILE A 48 16.14 22.97 18.18
C ILE A 48 16.03 23.95 16.99
N ARG A 49 15.64 25.20 17.26
CA ARG A 49 15.46 26.25 16.23
C ARG A 49 16.55 27.31 16.35
N LYS A 50 16.94 27.91 15.21
CA LYS A 50 17.99 28.94 15.16
C LYS A 50 17.66 30.17 16.00
N SER A 51 16.39 30.59 15.99
CA SER A 51 15.93 31.86 16.59
C SER A 51 15.43 31.75 18.02
N LEU A 52 15.34 30.55 18.60
CA LEU A 52 14.84 30.36 19.96
C LEU A 52 15.97 29.89 20.89
N ALA A 53 15.88 30.30 22.16
CA ALA A 53 16.70 29.75 23.22
C ALA A 53 16.54 28.23 23.31
N LEU A 54 17.57 27.55 23.82
CA LEU A 54 17.52 26.10 24.01
C LEU A 54 16.32 25.76 24.92
N PRO A 55 15.42 24.86 24.50
CA PRO A 55 14.33 24.42 25.36
C PRO A 55 14.89 23.81 26.64
N LYS A 56 14.39 24.26 27.82
CA LYS A 56 14.81 23.75 29.13
C LYS A 56 14.75 22.22 29.19
N SER A 57 13.72 21.62 28.59
CA SER A 57 13.56 20.16 28.51
C SER A 57 14.75 19.43 27.87
N ILE A 58 15.40 20.01 26.86
CA ILE A 58 16.55 19.38 26.19
C ILE A 58 17.78 19.47 27.10
N GLY A 59 18.04 20.64 27.69
CA GLY A 59 19.16 20.82 28.63
C GLY A 59 19.03 19.88 29.83
N THR A 60 17.85 19.81 30.45
CA THR A 60 17.57 18.88 31.55
C THR A 60 17.74 17.42 31.14
N PHE A 61 17.21 17.02 29.98
CA PHE A 61 17.35 15.65 29.48
C PHE A 61 18.82 15.23 29.27
N VAL A 62 19.62 16.06 28.59
CA VAL A 62 21.03 15.75 28.32
C VAL A 62 21.83 15.71 29.62
N THR A 63 21.53 16.59 30.58
CA THR A 63 22.15 16.58 31.91
C THR A 63 21.83 15.31 32.68
N ILE A 64 20.55 14.92 32.76
CA ILE A 64 20.12 13.68 33.42
C ILE A 64 20.76 12.46 32.76
N THR A 65 20.80 12.44 31.42
CA THR A 65 21.41 11.34 30.66
C THR A 65 22.89 11.19 30.97
N PHE A 66 23.64 12.30 31.00
CA PHE A 66 25.06 12.28 31.35
C PHE A 66 25.29 11.83 32.80
N LEU A 67 24.52 12.37 33.76
CA LEU A 67 24.62 11.98 35.17
C LEU A 67 24.29 10.49 35.36
N PHE A 68 23.29 9.97 34.67
CA PHE A 68 22.94 8.55 34.69
C PHE A 68 24.08 7.69 34.14
N CYS A 69 24.61 8.00 32.96
CA CYS A 69 25.74 7.26 32.38
C CYS A 69 26.98 7.30 33.29
N LEU A 70 27.27 8.46 33.91
CA LEU A 70 28.38 8.61 34.84
C LEU A 70 28.17 7.75 36.11
N ALA A 71 26.97 7.77 36.69
CA ALA A 71 26.64 6.96 37.86
C ALA A 71 26.76 5.45 37.58
N VAL A 72 26.28 4.99 36.42
CA VAL A 72 26.41 3.59 36.02
C VAL A 72 27.87 3.21 35.81
N ALA A 73 28.66 4.05 35.13
CA ALA A 73 30.08 3.79 34.93
C ALA A 73 30.87 3.72 36.24
N LEU A 74 30.59 4.61 37.20
CA LEU A 74 31.17 4.56 38.54
C LEU A 74 30.75 3.31 39.30
N GLY A 75 29.47 2.92 39.21
CA GLY A 75 28.95 1.69 39.82
C GLY A 75 29.64 0.44 39.28
N VAL A 76 29.70 0.27 37.96
CA VAL A 76 30.39 -0.85 37.31
C VAL A 76 31.89 -0.82 37.62
N GLY A 77 32.53 0.34 37.58
CA GLY A 77 33.94 0.50 37.93
C GLY A 77 34.24 0.09 39.38
N SER A 78 33.40 0.52 40.33
CA SER A 78 33.52 0.13 41.74
C SER A 78 33.36 -1.38 41.95
N TYR A 79 32.45 -2.01 41.19
CA TYR A 79 32.27 -3.45 41.22
C TYR A 79 33.50 -4.20 40.69
N GLN A 80 34.10 -3.77 39.57
CA GLN A 80 35.32 -4.39 39.06
C GLN A 80 36.47 -4.29 40.07
N ILE A 81 36.62 -3.14 40.75
CA ILE A 81 37.62 -2.97 41.81
C ILE A 81 37.35 -3.94 42.96
N SER A 82 36.10 -4.04 43.41
CA SER A 82 35.73 -4.95 44.51
C SER A 82 36.00 -6.43 44.17
N GLU A 83 35.70 -6.86 42.94
CA GLU A 83 35.92 -8.24 42.50
C GLU A 83 37.40 -8.59 42.39
N GLN A 84 38.25 -7.65 41.95
CA GLN A 84 39.70 -7.83 41.91
C GLN A 84 40.32 -7.94 43.31
N VAL A 85 39.74 -7.26 44.30
CA VAL A 85 40.21 -7.31 45.70
C VAL A 85 39.75 -8.59 46.40
N VAL A 86 38.49 -9.00 46.22
CA VAL A 86 37.88 -10.15 46.91
C VAL A 86 38.23 -11.48 46.26
N HIS A 87 38.16 -11.59 44.93
CA HIS A 87 38.31 -12.85 44.21
C HIS A 87 39.56 -12.87 43.29
N LYS A 88 40.75 -12.98 43.90
CA LYS A 88 42.05 -12.93 43.19
C LYS A 88 42.24 -13.97 42.07
N ASN A 89 41.56 -15.12 42.12
CA ASN A 89 41.68 -16.19 41.13
C ASN A 89 40.31 -16.62 40.58
N ASP A 90 40.23 -16.95 39.29
CA ASP A 90 38.97 -17.36 38.62
C ASP A 90 38.36 -18.65 39.21
N ARG A 91 39.16 -19.51 39.84
CA ARG A 91 38.70 -20.73 40.54
C ARG A 91 37.80 -20.46 41.74
N THR A 92 37.79 -19.23 42.25
CA THR A 92 36.95 -18.84 43.40
C THR A 92 35.59 -18.27 42.97
N TYR A 93 35.40 -17.97 41.68
CA TYR A 93 34.17 -17.39 41.17
C TYR A 93 33.17 -18.46 40.76
N ILE A 94 32.03 -18.53 41.47
CA ILE A 94 30.93 -19.45 41.18
C ILE A 94 29.86 -18.68 40.42
N CYS A 95 29.79 -18.87 39.10
CA CYS A 95 28.83 -18.16 38.25
C CYS A 95 27.38 -18.65 38.39
N ASN A 96 27.17 -19.84 38.96
CA ASN A 96 25.85 -20.48 39.12
C ASN A 96 25.25 -20.28 40.53
N ARG A 97 25.62 -19.23 41.24
CA ARG A 97 25.05 -18.89 42.55
C ARG A 97 23.95 -17.84 42.36
N SER A 98 22.88 -17.90 43.15
CA SER A 98 21.77 -16.94 43.07
C SER A 98 22.26 -15.49 43.06
N ASP A 99 23.20 -15.17 43.93
CA ASP A 99 23.72 -13.81 44.11
C ASP A 99 24.50 -13.35 42.87
N THR A 100 25.33 -14.22 42.29
CA THR A 100 26.14 -13.91 41.09
C THR A 100 25.30 -13.86 39.84
N THR A 101 24.25 -14.68 39.73
CA THR A 101 23.27 -14.60 38.63
C THR A 101 22.48 -13.30 38.67
N LEU A 102 22.10 -12.83 39.86
CA LEU A 102 21.44 -11.54 40.04
C LEU A 102 22.37 -10.38 39.67
N PHE A 103 23.61 -10.35 40.18
CA PHE A 103 24.59 -9.33 39.82
C PHE A 103 24.86 -9.29 38.31
N ARG A 104 24.99 -10.45 37.67
CA ARG A 104 25.14 -10.56 36.21
C ARG A 104 23.91 -9.99 35.48
N SER A 105 22.70 -10.29 35.94
CA SER A 105 21.47 -9.75 35.33
C SER A 105 21.31 -8.24 35.50
N ILE A 106 21.81 -7.68 36.61
CA ILE A 106 21.87 -6.23 36.84
C ILE A 106 22.86 -5.59 35.85
N GLY A 107 23.95 -6.29 35.51
CA GLY A 107 25.01 -5.82 34.61
C GLY A 107 26.39 -5.80 35.26
N LEU A 108 26.50 -6.27 36.50
CA LEU A 108 27.75 -6.38 37.25
C LEU A 108 28.43 -7.71 36.90
N VAL A 109 29.05 -7.73 35.71
CA VAL A 109 29.75 -8.91 35.17
C VAL A 109 31.24 -8.79 35.43
N ARG A 110 31.84 -9.81 36.05
CA ARG A 110 33.30 -9.87 36.29
C ARG A 110 34.08 -9.92 34.98
N PHE A 111 35.13 -9.10 34.87
CA PHE A 111 36.07 -9.15 33.77
C PHE A 111 36.93 -10.43 33.80
N HIS A 112 37.10 -11.07 32.63
CA HIS A 112 37.99 -12.22 32.46
C HIS A 112 39.01 -11.92 31.34
N PRO A 113 40.33 -12.00 31.59
CA PRO A 113 41.36 -11.57 30.64
C PRO A 113 41.66 -12.63 29.57
N THR A 114 40.97 -12.58 28.42
CA THR A 114 41.27 -13.47 27.26
C THR A 114 41.89 -12.75 26.07
N GLY A 115 41.97 -11.41 26.10
CA GLY A 115 42.42 -10.60 24.96
C GLY A 115 41.41 -10.49 23.80
N THR A 116 40.21 -11.06 23.93
CA THR A 116 39.16 -11.03 22.89
C THR A 116 38.13 -9.92 23.14
N PHE A 117 37.32 -9.61 22.11
CA PHE A 117 36.19 -8.67 22.24
C PHE A 117 35.17 -9.11 23.29
N GLU A 118 34.98 -10.41 23.50
CA GLU A 118 34.06 -10.93 24.54
C GLU A 118 34.44 -10.44 25.94
N SER A 119 35.74 -10.41 26.24
CA SER A 119 36.24 -9.92 27.52
C SER A 119 36.00 -8.42 27.74
N THR A 120 36.08 -7.61 26.68
CA THR A 120 35.91 -6.15 26.80
C THR A 120 34.44 -5.73 26.99
N ARG A 121 33.47 -6.62 26.71
CA ARG A 121 32.03 -6.37 26.94
C ARG A 121 31.67 -6.08 28.39
N ALA A 122 32.54 -6.41 29.35
CA ALA A 122 32.33 -6.14 30.78
C ALA A 122 32.38 -4.64 31.15
N PHE A 123 33.04 -3.79 30.36
CA PHE A 123 33.17 -2.35 30.63
C PHE A 123 33.02 -1.46 29.38
N LEU A 124 33.06 -2.05 28.17
CA LEU A 124 32.92 -1.32 26.91
C LEU A 124 31.60 -0.54 26.78
N PRO A 125 30.42 -1.07 27.18
CA PRO A 125 29.17 -0.32 27.13
C PRO A 125 29.23 1.01 27.87
N GLU A 126 29.88 1.04 29.04
CA GLU A 126 30.00 2.21 29.90
C GLU A 126 30.88 3.27 29.24
N ILE A 127 31.98 2.88 28.61
CA ILE A 127 32.87 3.80 27.87
C ILE A 127 32.10 4.45 26.71
N ILE A 128 31.34 3.66 25.94
CA ILE A 128 30.57 4.16 24.79
C ILE A 128 29.45 5.10 25.25
N ALA A 129 28.68 4.71 26.26
CA ALA A 129 27.57 5.52 26.78
C ALA A 129 28.03 6.81 27.45
N THR A 130 29.10 6.78 28.25
CA THR A 130 29.66 7.97 28.91
C THR A 130 30.32 8.92 27.92
N SER A 131 31.14 8.43 26.98
CA SER A 131 31.77 9.27 25.96
C SER A 131 30.72 9.94 25.05
N GLY A 132 29.71 9.19 24.60
CA GLY A 132 28.61 9.71 23.80
C GLY A 132 27.79 10.77 24.54
N SER A 133 27.40 10.48 25.79
CA SER A 133 26.64 11.43 26.61
C SER A 133 27.45 12.68 26.98
N LEU A 134 28.73 12.55 27.34
CA LEU A 134 29.63 13.67 27.62
C LEU A 134 29.79 14.57 26.40
N LEU A 135 30.04 13.99 25.22
CA LEU A 135 30.17 14.74 23.98
C LEU A 135 28.88 15.53 23.69
N THR A 136 27.71 14.89 23.86
CA THR A 136 26.43 15.57 23.65
C THR A 136 26.15 16.67 24.67
N PHE A 137 26.53 16.46 25.93
CA PHE A 137 26.44 17.45 26.99
C PHE A 137 27.30 18.68 26.65
N ILE A 138 28.54 18.47 26.22
CA ILE A 138 29.45 19.56 25.83
C ILE A 138 28.88 20.36 24.65
N ILE A 139 28.46 19.67 23.60
CA ILE A 139 27.92 20.30 22.39
C ILE A 139 26.64 21.09 22.67
N VAL A 140 25.75 20.58 23.51
CA VAL A 140 24.45 21.21 23.75
C VAL A 140 24.55 22.37 24.75
N MET A 141 25.30 22.18 25.84
CA MET A 141 25.36 23.11 26.98
C MET A 141 26.43 24.19 26.85
N PHE A 142 27.63 23.87 26.32
CA PHE A 142 28.75 24.83 26.31
C PHE A 142 28.91 25.58 24.98
N LEU A 143 28.49 25.03 23.84
CA LEU A 143 28.60 25.69 22.54
C LEU A 143 27.35 26.52 22.23
N SER A 144 27.49 27.80 21.85
CA SER A 144 26.33 28.63 21.46
C SER A 144 25.82 28.26 20.06
N HIS A 145 24.50 28.31 19.84
CA HIS A 145 23.86 28.12 18.51
C HIS A 145 23.11 29.35 18.02
N ARG A 146 23.17 30.46 18.76
CA ARG A 146 22.49 31.71 18.42
C ARG A 146 23.49 32.62 17.70
N ASP A 147 23.11 33.10 16.52
CA ASP A 147 23.82 34.21 15.87
C ASP A 147 23.33 35.52 16.51
N GLU A 148 24.24 36.31 17.09
CA GLU A 148 23.95 37.61 17.73
C GLU A 148 23.53 38.71 16.73
N GLN A 149 23.56 38.44 15.42
CA GLN A 149 23.40 39.46 14.37
C GLN A 149 21.94 39.79 13.98
N LEU A 150 20.93 39.35 14.74
CA LEU A 150 19.51 39.48 14.37
C LEU A 150 18.76 40.69 14.98
N ASP A 151 19.45 41.58 15.70
CA ASP A 151 18.86 42.81 16.30
C ASP A 151 19.25 44.12 15.59
N VAL A 152 19.77 44.08 14.36
CA VAL A 152 19.92 45.32 13.57
C VAL A 152 18.58 45.66 12.92
N VAL A 153 17.96 46.69 13.48
CA VAL A 153 16.82 47.48 12.99
C VAL A 153 16.80 47.53 11.45
N GLY A 154 15.64 47.24 10.88
CA GLY A 154 15.44 47.04 9.46
C GLY A 154 15.91 48.20 8.59
N ASP A 155 16.54 47.84 7.47
CA ASP A 155 16.77 48.78 6.37
C ASP A 155 15.44 49.38 5.92
N VAL A 156 15.40 50.71 5.93
CA VAL A 156 14.33 51.54 5.37
C VAL A 156 14.18 51.16 3.91
N VAL A 157 13.09 50.45 3.59
CA VAL A 157 12.76 50.02 2.23
C VAL A 157 12.44 51.26 1.40
N THR A 158 13.36 51.66 0.54
CA THR A 158 13.08 52.66 -0.50
C THR A 158 12.13 52.06 -1.54
N VAL A 159 11.14 52.87 -1.91
CA VAL A 159 10.04 52.48 -2.79
C VAL A 159 10.54 52.29 -4.22
N ARG A 160 10.35 51.05 -4.73
CA ARG A 160 10.01 50.69 -6.12
C ARG A 160 11.13 50.75 -7.18
N SER A 161 11.77 49.59 -7.38
CA SER A 161 12.39 49.19 -8.66
C SER A 161 11.62 48.00 -9.26
N GLU A 162 11.37 48.02 -10.58
CA GLU A 162 10.73 46.91 -11.31
C GLU A 162 11.53 45.60 -11.27
N SER A 163 12.87 45.66 -11.16
CA SER A 163 13.72 44.46 -11.03
C SER A 163 13.50 43.72 -9.70
N GLY A 164 13.19 44.46 -8.64
CA GLY A 164 12.87 43.90 -7.33
C GLY A 164 11.51 43.19 -7.30
N ARG A 165 10.57 43.56 -8.18
CA ARG A 165 9.28 42.85 -8.33
C ARG A 165 9.48 41.47 -8.97
N GLU A 166 10.32 41.37 -9.99
CA GLU A 166 10.62 40.09 -10.66
C GLU A 166 11.36 39.14 -9.71
N GLN A 167 12.35 39.65 -8.97
CA GLN A 167 13.09 38.84 -7.99
C GLN A 167 12.21 38.45 -6.78
N ARG A 168 11.29 39.32 -6.34
CA ARG A 168 10.29 38.99 -5.30
C ARG A 168 9.25 37.98 -5.82
N ARG A 169 8.89 38.03 -7.10
CA ARG A 169 7.99 37.08 -7.77
C ARG A 169 8.65 35.71 -7.91
N GLN A 170 9.91 35.65 -8.34
CA GLN A 170 10.71 34.42 -8.38
C GLN A 170 10.90 33.81 -6.98
N ARG A 171 11.23 34.63 -5.95
CA ARG A 171 11.33 34.15 -4.56
C ARG A 171 9.99 33.66 -4.02
N LYS A 172 8.88 34.34 -4.34
CA LYS A 172 7.52 33.87 -4.00
C LYS A 172 7.17 32.57 -4.72
N MET A 173 7.41 32.46 -6.02
CA MET A 173 7.17 31.24 -6.80
C MET A 173 8.03 30.07 -6.28
N ALA A 174 9.31 30.31 -6.00
CA ALA A 174 10.18 29.32 -5.38
C ALA A 174 9.66 28.91 -3.99
N ALA A 175 9.22 29.85 -3.15
CA ALA A 175 8.63 29.53 -1.85
C ALA A 175 7.33 28.71 -1.95
N ILE A 176 6.45 29.05 -2.91
CA ILE A 176 5.23 28.29 -3.21
C ILE A 176 5.60 26.88 -3.68
N MET A 177 6.55 26.76 -4.61
CA MET A 177 7.03 25.46 -5.11
C MET A 177 7.64 24.60 -4.00
N TRP A 178 8.50 25.18 -3.15
CA TRP A 178 9.07 24.50 -1.99
C TRP A 178 8.00 24.07 -0.97
N SER A 179 6.96 24.88 -0.78
CA SER A 179 5.83 24.51 0.08
C SER A 179 5.00 23.36 -0.51
N ALA A 180 4.80 23.33 -1.83
CA ALA A 180 4.10 22.26 -2.54
C ALA A 180 4.90 20.96 -2.51
N ILE A 181 6.22 21.01 -2.74
CA ILE A 181 7.13 19.87 -2.60
C ILE A 181 7.09 19.34 -1.16
N GLY A 182 7.16 20.22 -0.16
CA GLY A 182 7.05 19.85 1.25
C GLY A 182 5.74 19.16 1.59
N ASN A 183 4.61 19.64 1.05
CA ASN A 183 3.29 19.02 1.24
C ASN A 183 3.19 17.67 0.53
N SER A 184 3.75 17.53 -0.68
CA SER A 184 3.83 16.25 -1.38
C SER A 184 4.66 15.22 -0.61
N LEU A 185 5.80 15.65 -0.07
CA LEU A 185 6.67 14.80 0.75
C LEU A 185 5.98 14.35 2.05
N ARG A 186 5.20 15.22 2.70
CA ARG A 186 4.35 14.85 3.86
C ARG A 186 3.34 13.76 3.50
N ARG A 187 2.76 13.82 2.31
CA ARG A 187 1.80 12.81 1.83
C ARG A 187 2.47 11.49 1.53
N LEU A 188 3.58 11.50 0.79
CA LEU A 188 4.36 10.31 0.50
C LEU A 188 4.83 9.62 1.79
N THR A 189 5.36 10.38 2.74
CA THR A 189 5.82 9.82 4.03
C THR A 189 4.67 9.25 4.87
N ASN A 190 3.46 9.82 4.84
CA ASN A 190 2.29 9.20 5.47
C ASN A 190 1.99 7.82 4.87
N PHE A 191 2.02 7.70 3.54
CA PHE A 191 1.77 6.45 2.84
C PHE A 191 2.85 5.40 3.13
N VAL A 192 4.12 5.81 3.12
CA VAL A 192 5.24 4.93 3.47
C VAL A 192 5.12 4.40 4.90
N ILE A 193 4.80 5.25 5.89
CA ILE A 193 4.60 4.80 7.28
C ILE A 193 3.40 3.85 7.40
N PHE A 194 2.33 4.09 6.64
CA PHE A 194 1.18 3.20 6.61
C PHE A 194 1.55 1.80 6.07
N LEU A 195 2.26 1.72 4.94
CA LEU A 195 2.77 0.43 4.44
C LEU A 195 3.77 -0.21 5.40
N PHE A 196 4.62 0.59 6.04
CA PHE A 196 5.58 0.10 7.01
C PHE A 196 4.90 -0.45 8.27
N THR A 197 3.74 0.08 8.66
CA THR A 197 2.91 -0.46 9.75
C THR A 197 2.44 -1.88 9.41
N ALA A 198 2.04 -2.13 8.16
CA ALA A 198 1.69 -3.47 7.69
C ALA A 198 2.90 -4.41 7.76
N TYR A 199 4.05 -3.95 7.26
CA TYR A 199 5.30 -4.73 7.26
C TYR A 199 5.71 -5.14 8.68
N VAL A 200 5.76 -4.20 9.63
CA VAL A 200 6.08 -4.48 11.05
C VAL A 200 5.13 -5.52 11.64
N GLY A 201 3.85 -5.47 11.28
CA GLY A 201 2.86 -6.45 11.71
C GLY A 201 3.12 -7.87 11.21
N VAL A 202 3.60 -8.02 9.98
CA VAL A 202 3.80 -9.33 9.33
C VAL A 202 5.22 -9.90 9.48
N VAL A 203 6.25 -9.08 9.78
CA VAL A 203 7.67 -9.50 9.90
C VAL A 203 7.80 -10.72 10.80
N LYS A 204 7.17 -10.68 11.97
CA LYS A 204 7.10 -11.84 12.87
C LYS A 204 5.67 -11.96 13.42
N PRO A 205 4.85 -12.87 12.89
CA PRO A 205 3.49 -13.07 13.38
C PRO A 205 3.51 -13.46 14.86
N SER A 206 2.91 -12.62 15.71
CA SER A 206 2.83 -12.79 17.16
C SER A 206 1.75 -11.87 17.72
N VAL A 207 1.30 -12.08 18.95
CA VAL A 207 0.30 -11.20 19.57
C VAL A 207 0.83 -9.76 19.68
N SER A 208 2.12 -9.62 19.96
CA SER A 208 2.78 -8.30 20.04
C SER A 208 2.76 -7.56 18.70
N ASN A 209 3.02 -8.27 17.60
CA ASN A 209 3.00 -7.65 16.27
C ASN A 209 1.60 -7.52 15.66
N PHE A 210 0.64 -8.31 16.14
CA PHE A 210 -0.74 -8.24 15.69
C PHE A 210 -1.33 -6.85 15.90
N THR A 211 -0.93 -6.13 16.95
CA THR A 211 -1.36 -4.74 17.18
C THR A 211 -1.05 -3.81 15.99
N TYR A 212 0.11 -3.95 15.34
CA TYR A 212 0.44 -3.17 14.14
C TYR A 212 -0.37 -3.63 12.94
N PHE A 213 -0.52 -4.94 12.77
CA PHE A 213 -1.31 -5.51 11.67
C PHE A 213 -2.80 -5.10 11.78
N ALA A 214 -3.39 -5.19 12.97
CA ALA A 214 -4.74 -4.74 13.27
C ALA A 214 -4.92 -3.24 13.07
N ALA A 215 -3.94 -2.42 13.46
CA ALA A 215 -3.97 -0.99 13.16
C ALA A 215 -3.92 -0.71 11.66
N PHE A 216 -3.12 -1.46 10.90
CA PHE A 216 -3.09 -1.40 9.44
C PHE A 216 -4.45 -1.78 8.84
N LEU A 217 -5.05 -2.91 9.25
CA LEU A 217 -6.37 -3.33 8.77
C LEU A 217 -7.43 -2.29 9.11
N PHE A 218 -7.46 -1.79 10.35
CA PHE A 218 -8.40 -0.75 10.78
C PHE A 218 -8.29 0.52 9.95
N ILE A 219 -7.07 1.04 9.73
CA ILE A 219 -6.86 2.25 8.90
C ILE A 219 -7.25 1.98 7.44
N SER A 220 -6.91 0.82 6.89
CA SER A 220 -7.24 0.41 5.51
C SER A 220 -8.75 0.31 5.30
N THR A 221 -9.45 -0.31 6.25
CA THR A 221 -10.91 -0.46 6.25
C THR A 221 -11.58 0.91 6.35
N TRP A 222 -11.13 1.74 7.28
CA TRP A 222 -11.66 3.10 7.45
C TRP A 222 -11.50 3.91 6.16
N TRP A 223 -10.33 3.83 5.52
CA TRP A 223 -10.07 4.43 4.22
C TRP A 223 -10.95 3.84 3.12
N ALA A 224 -11.17 2.52 3.11
CA ALA A 224 -12.02 1.85 2.14
C ALA A 224 -13.50 2.25 2.27
N THR A 225 -13.97 2.64 3.45
CA THR A 225 -15.35 3.10 3.64
C THR A 225 -15.68 4.48 3.04
N TYR A 226 -14.68 5.19 2.50
CA TYR A 226 -14.82 6.56 1.98
C TYR A 226 -15.22 7.61 3.05
N THR A 227 -14.98 7.32 4.33
CA THR A 227 -15.28 8.25 5.43
C THR A 227 -14.03 9.07 5.80
N PRO A 228 -14.15 10.40 5.99
CA PRO A 228 -12.97 11.25 6.20
C PRO A 228 -12.30 10.97 7.55
N LEU A 229 -11.08 10.41 7.51
CA LEU A 229 -10.22 10.26 8.69
C LEU A 229 -9.61 11.60 9.08
N ARG A 230 -10.17 12.29 10.08
CA ARG A 230 -9.67 13.60 10.56
C ARG A 230 -8.21 13.52 11.01
N HIS A 231 -7.41 14.55 10.73
CA HIS A 231 -6.00 14.62 11.14
C HIS A 231 -5.79 14.38 12.65
N GLY A 232 -6.69 14.91 13.48
CA GLY A 232 -6.63 14.71 14.93
C GLY A 232 -6.74 13.24 15.35
N VAL A 233 -7.63 12.47 14.72
CA VAL A 233 -7.82 11.04 15.00
C VAL A 233 -6.59 10.25 14.53
N TYR A 234 -6.12 10.51 13.32
CA TYR A 234 -4.92 9.84 12.80
C TYR A 234 -3.68 10.13 13.66
N ASN A 235 -3.53 11.37 14.14
CA ASN A 235 -2.46 11.73 15.07
C ASN A 235 -2.60 11.04 16.43
N LYS A 236 -3.82 10.78 16.94
CA LYS A 236 -4.04 9.97 18.14
C LYS A 236 -3.59 8.52 17.91
N ILE A 237 -3.95 7.92 16.77
CA ILE A 237 -3.53 6.56 16.40
C ILE A 237 -1.99 6.48 16.32
N LYS A 238 -1.33 7.44 15.67
CA LYS A 238 0.15 7.50 15.65
C LYS A 238 0.77 7.59 17.03
N LYS A 239 0.23 8.43 17.92
CA LYS A 239 0.72 8.52 19.31
C LYS A 239 0.59 7.19 20.04
N PHE A 240 -0.53 6.50 19.87
CA PHE A 240 -0.74 5.17 20.43
C PHE A 240 0.30 4.18 19.89
N LEU A 241 0.52 4.13 18.58
CA LEU A 241 1.53 3.24 17.97
C LEU A 241 2.96 3.57 18.39
N ILE A 242 3.30 4.85 18.56
CA ILE A 242 4.61 5.29 19.09
C ILE A 242 4.79 4.81 20.54
N PHE A 243 3.76 4.97 21.37
CA PHE A 243 3.82 4.55 22.77
C PHE A 243 3.91 3.03 22.89
N TYR A 244 3.08 2.31 22.12
CA TYR A 244 3.09 0.86 22.06
C TYR A 244 4.42 0.31 21.55
N SER A 245 5.01 0.88 20.48
CA SER A 245 6.31 0.43 19.98
C SER A 245 7.45 0.67 20.95
N ALA A 246 7.41 1.75 21.75
CA ALA A 246 8.38 1.94 22.84
C ALA A 246 8.28 0.84 23.90
N ILE A 247 7.08 0.49 24.35
CA ILE A 247 6.86 -0.62 25.31
C ILE A 247 7.28 -1.95 24.71
N HIS A 248 6.88 -2.21 23.46
CA HIS A 248 7.22 -3.45 22.77
C HIS A 248 8.73 -3.64 22.66
N LEU A 249 9.50 -2.59 22.34
CA LEU A 249 10.96 -2.62 22.33
C LEU A 249 11.57 -2.88 23.70
N ILE A 250 11.02 -2.26 24.75
CA ILE A 250 11.47 -2.49 26.13
C ILE A 250 11.23 -3.95 26.52
N VAL A 251 10.08 -4.54 26.17
CA VAL A 251 9.77 -5.95 26.43
C VAL A 251 10.72 -6.87 25.66
N LEU A 252 10.92 -6.63 24.35
CA LEU A 252 11.85 -7.41 23.52
C LEU A 252 13.28 -7.37 24.08
N TYR A 253 13.72 -6.19 24.55
CA TYR A 253 15.04 -6.01 25.15
C TYR A 253 15.16 -6.69 26.51
N THR A 254 14.14 -6.53 27.38
CA THR A 254 14.11 -7.14 28.71
C THR A 254 14.18 -8.67 28.62
N TYR A 255 13.56 -9.25 27.59
CA TYR A 255 13.65 -10.69 27.34
C TYR A 255 15.05 -11.19 26.96
N GLN A 256 15.96 -10.30 26.54
CA GLN A 256 17.36 -10.69 26.28
C GLN A 256 18.20 -10.82 27.56
N ILE A 257 17.66 -10.43 28.71
CA ILE A 257 18.38 -10.52 29.98
C ILE A 257 18.35 -11.98 30.46
N PRO A 258 19.51 -12.60 30.75
CA PRO A 258 19.61 -14.03 31.09
C PRO A 258 18.66 -14.54 32.17
N ILE A 259 18.36 -13.75 33.20
CA ILE A 259 17.43 -14.18 34.26
C ILE A 259 15.97 -14.27 33.77
N VAL A 260 15.62 -13.43 32.79
CA VAL A 260 14.25 -13.33 32.28
C VAL A 260 13.92 -14.55 31.43
N HIS A 261 14.77 -14.90 30.46
CA HIS A 261 14.53 -16.03 29.56
C HIS A 261 14.91 -17.41 30.12
N ASN A 262 15.64 -17.47 31.23
CA ASN A 262 16.00 -18.74 31.89
C ASN A 262 15.12 -19.05 33.11
N SER A 263 14.72 -18.05 33.90
CA SER A 263 14.01 -18.27 35.18
C SER A 263 12.58 -17.77 35.17
N TRP A 264 12.30 -16.55 34.68
CA TRP A 264 10.96 -15.96 34.77
C TRP A 264 10.03 -16.44 33.66
N LEU A 265 10.53 -16.46 32.43
CA LEU A 265 9.80 -16.89 31.25
C LEU A 265 10.72 -17.76 30.37
N PRO A 266 10.79 -19.07 30.64
CA PRO A 266 11.68 -19.98 29.94
C PRO A 266 11.53 -19.90 28.42
N THR A 267 12.66 -19.95 27.72
CA THR A 267 12.70 -20.01 26.25
C THR A 267 11.92 -21.21 25.74
N GLY A 268 11.01 -20.98 24.78
CA GLY A 268 10.15 -22.05 24.25
C GLY A 268 8.94 -22.36 25.13
N SER A 269 8.64 -21.54 26.13
CA SER A 269 7.33 -21.56 26.80
C SER A 269 6.23 -21.02 25.86
N PHE A 270 4.98 -21.46 26.05
CA PHE A 270 3.83 -20.96 25.29
C PHE A 270 3.75 -19.43 25.26
N LEU A 271 3.90 -18.76 26.42
CA LEU A 271 3.85 -17.30 26.50
C LEU A 271 4.99 -16.63 25.73
N SER A 272 6.20 -17.20 25.74
CA SER A 272 7.32 -16.66 24.95
C SER A 272 7.03 -16.73 23.45
N ARG A 273 6.49 -17.86 22.96
CA ARG A 273 6.10 -18.01 21.55
C ARG A 273 4.92 -17.12 21.16
N LEU A 274 3.88 -17.07 21.99
CA LEU A 274 2.67 -16.28 21.78
C LEU A 274 2.98 -14.78 21.58
N PHE A 275 3.84 -14.22 22.42
CA PHE A 275 4.28 -12.82 22.31
C PHE A 275 5.44 -12.62 21.33
N GLY A 276 5.95 -13.68 20.71
CA GLY A 276 7.06 -13.61 19.75
C GLY A 276 8.39 -13.22 20.40
N LEU A 277 8.63 -13.62 21.64
CA LEU A 277 9.83 -13.36 22.41
C LEU A 277 10.88 -14.44 22.12
N ASN A 278 11.95 -14.05 21.42
CA ASN A 278 13.07 -14.93 21.14
C ASN A 278 14.35 -14.39 21.76
N VAL A 279 15.18 -15.31 22.21
CA VAL A 279 16.53 -15.02 22.71
C VAL A 279 17.47 -14.88 21.52
N LEU A 280 18.22 -13.79 21.49
CA LEU A 280 19.22 -13.47 20.47
C LEU A 280 20.64 -13.60 21.03
N MET A 281 20.80 -13.31 22.31
CA MET A 281 22.05 -13.42 23.05
C MET A 281 21.80 -14.21 24.33
N ASP A 282 22.67 -15.18 24.61
CA ASP A 282 22.64 -15.92 25.87
C ASP A 282 24.00 -15.86 26.56
N SER A 283 24.01 -16.00 27.88
CA SER A 283 25.24 -16.09 28.67
C SER A 283 25.13 -17.27 29.63
N SER A 284 25.65 -18.41 29.21
CA SER A 284 25.63 -19.65 29.99
C SER A 284 26.89 -19.80 30.85
N CYS A 285 26.80 -20.60 31.91
CA CYS A 285 27.94 -21.04 32.69
C CYS A 285 28.53 -22.31 32.06
N PRO A 286 29.86 -22.51 32.06
CA PRO A 286 30.90 -21.78 32.79
C PRO A 286 31.45 -20.53 32.07
N ASP A 287 31.06 -20.25 30.83
CA ASP A 287 31.58 -19.14 30.03
C ASP A 287 30.85 -17.80 30.30
N TRP A 288 30.81 -17.34 31.54
CA TRP A 288 29.99 -16.18 31.93
C TRP A 288 30.37 -14.85 31.27
N TRP A 289 31.59 -14.73 30.73
CA TRP A 289 32.09 -13.56 30.03
C TRP A 289 31.77 -13.56 28.53
N LYS A 290 31.28 -14.68 27.98
CA LYS A 290 30.87 -14.77 26.57
C LYS A 290 29.38 -14.41 26.47
N PHE A 291 29.05 -13.58 25.49
CA PHE A 291 27.67 -13.33 25.08
C PHE A 291 27.52 -13.75 23.62
N PRO A 292 27.61 -15.06 23.33
CA PRO A 292 27.42 -15.55 21.99
C PRO A 292 26.04 -15.14 21.50
N PHE A 293 25.98 -14.72 20.23
CA PHE A 293 24.72 -14.74 19.53
C PHE A 293 24.26 -16.20 19.50
N VAL A 294 23.03 -16.45 19.95
CA VAL A 294 22.44 -17.78 19.88
C VAL A 294 22.27 -18.10 18.40
N ALA A 295 23.22 -18.88 17.88
CA ALA A 295 23.08 -19.46 16.56
C ALA A 295 21.89 -20.43 16.61
N PRO A 296 21.01 -20.42 15.59
CA PRO A 296 19.99 -21.45 15.48
C PRO A 296 20.70 -22.81 15.39
N ASP A 297 20.12 -23.87 15.95
CA ASP A 297 20.64 -25.23 15.84
C ASP A 297 21.13 -25.48 14.40
N PHE A 298 22.42 -25.77 14.27
CA PHE A 298 23.15 -25.85 13.03
C PHE A 298 22.76 -27.13 12.27
N ASP A 299 21.74 -27.03 11.43
CA ASP A 299 21.85 -27.55 10.07
C ASP A 299 22.11 -26.34 9.16
N ASP A 300 23.22 -26.36 8.42
CA ASP A 300 23.78 -25.23 7.65
C ASP A 300 22.83 -24.60 6.60
N ASN A 301 21.64 -25.15 6.40
CA ASN A 301 20.60 -24.66 5.48
C ASN A 301 19.54 -23.72 6.13
N ASP A 302 19.55 -23.55 7.46
CA ASP A 302 18.43 -22.93 8.20
C ASP A 302 18.57 -21.42 8.49
N LEU A 303 19.78 -20.85 8.40
CA LEU A 303 20.02 -19.45 8.78
C LEU A 303 19.24 -18.46 7.89
N ILE A 304 19.13 -18.76 6.60
CA ILE A 304 18.34 -17.97 5.63
C ILE A 304 16.84 -18.11 5.93
N MET A 305 16.37 -19.17 6.57
CA MET A 305 14.94 -19.43 6.80
C MET A 305 14.42 -18.82 8.12
N LYS A 306 15.30 -18.37 9.02
CA LYS A 306 14.95 -17.83 10.36
C LYS A 306 15.30 -16.33 10.53
N TRP A 307 15.80 -15.64 9.51
CA TRP A 307 16.15 -14.20 9.60
C TRP A 307 15.05 -13.26 10.15
N PRO A 308 13.73 -13.50 9.92
CA PRO A 308 12.70 -12.60 10.44
C PRO A 308 12.68 -12.50 11.97
N LEU A 309 13.20 -13.51 12.67
CA LEU A 309 13.33 -13.53 14.12
C LEU A 309 14.29 -12.42 14.60
N TYR A 310 15.42 -12.29 13.92
CA TYR A 310 16.47 -11.31 14.20
C TYR A 310 16.11 -9.92 13.69
N ALA A 311 15.39 -9.84 12.57
CA ALA A 311 14.96 -8.57 12.01
C ALA A 311 13.86 -7.89 12.84
N ASN A 312 13.01 -8.64 13.56
CA ASN A 312 11.85 -8.08 14.26
C ASN A 312 12.19 -6.91 15.21
N PRO A 313 13.14 -7.02 16.17
CA PRO A 313 13.49 -5.89 17.03
C PRO A 313 14.02 -4.67 16.26
N ILE A 314 14.79 -4.90 15.18
CA ILE A 314 15.36 -3.85 14.33
C ILE A 314 14.24 -3.13 13.58
N VAL A 315 13.30 -3.87 13.01
CA VAL A 315 12.16 -3.33 12.26
C VAL A 315 11.24 -2.51 13.17
N VAL A 316 10.96 -3.00 14.39
CA VAL A 316 10.17 -2.25 15.38
C VAL A 316 10.92 -0.97 15.83
N LEU A 317 12.25 -1.03 15.99
CA LEU A 317 13.07 0.15 16.33
C LEU A 317 13.02 1.19 15.21
N MET A 318 13.22 0.77 13.96
CA MET A 318 13.08 1.65 12.80
C MET A 318 11.67 2.24 12.73
N PHE A 319 10.64 1.44 12.99
CA PHE A 319 9.25 1.91 13.01
C PHE A 319 9.01 2.98 14.05
N TYR A 320 9.53 2.83 15.26
CA TYR A 320 9.44 3.83 16.31
C TYR A 320 10.05 5.17 15.86
N TYR A 321 11.32 5.17 15.43
CA TYR A 321 12.01 6.40 15.05
C TYR A 321 11.40 7.07 13.82
N LEU A 322 11.05 6.30 12.78
CA LEU A 322 10.43 6.83 11.57
C LEU A 322 9.04 7.39 11.86
N THR A 323 8.22 6.72 12.67
CA THR A 323 6.88 7.19 13.03
C THR A 323 6.95 8.43 13.91
N VAL A 324 7.90 8.52 14.84
CA VAL A 324 8.13 9.74 15.65
C VAL A 324 8.57 10.91 14.77
N ALA A 325 9.53 10.71 13.86
CA ALA A 325 9.98 11.73 12.92
C ALA A 325 8.82 12.22 12.04
N GLN A 326 8.04 11.29 11.51
CA GLN A 326 6.91 11.57 10.65
C GLN A 326 5.76 12.26 11.40
N TYR A 327 5.46 11.83 12.63
CA TYR A 327 4.50 12.49 13.50
C TYR A 327 4.91 13.94 13.76
N LYS A 328 6.19 14.22 14.06
CA LYS A 328 6.67 15.60 14.22
C LYS A 328 6.59 16.41 12.94
N PHE A 329 6.85 15.78 11.80
CA PHE A 329 6.78 16.40 10.49
C PHE A 329 5.33 16.77 10.09
N THR A 330 4.33 16.03 10.60
CA THR A 330 2.90 16.20 10.25
C THR A 330 2.03 16.80 11.35
N ARG A 331 2.47 16.80 12.61
CA ARG A 331 1.73 17.30 13.79
C ARG A 331 1.40 18.78 13.70
N ASN A 332 2.33 19.60 13.20
CA ASN A 332 2.12 21.04 13.04
C ASN A 332 1.52 21.36 11.67
N GLY A 333 0.55 20.53 11.22
CA GLY A 333 -0.08 20.59 9.90
C GLY A 333 -0.19 22.03 9.42
N SER A 334 0.40 22.29 8.24
CA SER A 334 0.56 23.61 7.60
C SER A 334 0.03 24.81 8.41
N ARG A 335 0.68 25.16 9.52
CA ARG A 335 0.27 26.28 10.37
C ARG A 335 0.43 27.65 9.68
N GLN A 336 0.87 27.63 8.42
CA GLN A 336 0.98 28.79 7.53
C GLN A 336 -0.29 29.04 6.70
N TYR A 337 -1.32 28.20 6.84
CA TYR A 337 -2.64 28.46 6.28
C TYR A 337 -3.65 28.25 7.40
N ILE A 338 -3.96 29.33 8.12
CA ILE A 338 -5.20 29.43 8.90
C ILE A 338 -6.29 29.46 7.82
N ASP A 339 -6.80 28.28 7.49
CA ASP A 339 -8.17 28.16 7.02
C ASP A 339 -8.96 27.76 8.26
N ASP A 340 -9.99 28.54 8.62
CA ASP A 340 -10.83 28.36 9.82
C ASP A 340 -11.71 27.09 9.77
N ASN A 341 -11.27 26.08 9.03
CA ASN A 341 -11.95 24.81 8.85
C ASN A 341 -10.97 23.67 9.15
N ASP A 342 -10.91 23.26 10.42
CA ASP A 342 -10.20 22.07 10.93
C ASP A 342 -10.83 20.73 10.45
N TYR A 343 -11.38 20.72 9.22
CA TYR A 343 -11.98 19.58 8.54
C TYR A 343 -10.96 18.72 7.80
N GLY A 344 -9.67 19.03 7.89
CA GLY A 344 -8.61 18.28 7.20
C GLY A 344 -8.63 16.79 7.54
N SER A 345 -8.75 15.95 6.52
CA SER A 345 -8.53 14.51 6.59
C SER A 345 -7.18 14.20 5.98
N SER A 346 -6.29 13.54 6.73
CA SER A 346 -4.96 13.15 6.25
C SER A 346 -4.96 12.15 5.11
N VAL A 347 -6.12 11.53 4.84
CA VAL A 347 -6.26 10.41 3.89
C VAL A 347 -7.42 10.63 2.90
N HIS A 348 -8.28 11.63 3.11
CA HIS A 348 -9.47 11.89 2.29
C HIS A 348 -9.50 13.34 1.79
N GLU A 349 -8.48 13.70 1.01
CA GLU A 349 -8.34 15.06 0.47
C GLU A 349 -9.40 15.39 -0.60
N GLU A 350 -10.02 14.37 -1.20
CA GLU A 350 -11.06 14.55 -2.21
C GLU A 350 -12.36 15.18 -1.70
N LEU A 351 -12.60 15.16 -0.39
CA LEU A 351 -13.77 15.81 0.22
C LEU A 351 -13.49 17.28 0.58
N LEU A 352 -12.22 17.71 0.58
CA LEU A 352 -11.77 18.98 1.18
C LEU A 352 -11.61 20.15 0.23
N SER A 353 -11.36 19.90 -1.06
CA SER A 353 -11.28 20.96 -2.09
C SER A 353 -12.59 21.77 -2.25
N THR A 354 -13.63 21.45 -1.49
CA THR A 354 -14.96 22.06 -1.58
C THR A 354 -15.21 23.12 -0.49
N ALA A 355 -14.52 23.03 0.67
CA ALA A 355 -14.80 23.91 1.82
C ALA A 355 -14.04 25.25 1.78
N SER A 356 -12.89 25.31 1.12
CA SER A 356 -12.10 26.55 0.99
C SER A 356 -12.65 27.54 -0.05
N SER A 357 -13.56 27.10 -0.93
CA SER A 357 -14.16 27.93 -1.98
C SER A 357 -15.52 28.55 -1.60
N SER A 358 -16.09 28.19 -0.44
CA SER A 358 -17.38 28.78 -0.01
C SER A 358 -17.25 30.19 0.55
N ASN A 359 -16.08 30.58 1.05
CA ASN A 359 -15.90 31.84 1.77
C ASN A 359 -15.48 33.02 0.88
N GLU A 360 -14.92 32.77 -0.32
CA GLU A 360 -14.52 33.84 -1.24
C GLU A 360 -15.68 34.34 -2.12
N ASP A 361 -16.71 33.52 -2.37
CA ASP A 361 -17.83 33.86 -3.28
C ASP A 361 -18.95 34.69 -2.63
N GLU A 362 -19.03 34.77 -1.29
CA GLU A 362 -20.05 35.57 -0.60
C GLU A 362 -19.69 37.07 -0.54
N GLN A 363 -18.40 37.43 -0.59
CA GLN A 363 -17.95 38.83 -0.54
C GLN A 363 -17.97 39.52 -1.92
N GLY A 364 -17.97 38.77 -3.02
CA GLY A 364 -18.07 39.30 -4.37
C GLY A 364 -19.49 39.61 -4.85
N ARG A 365 -20.52 39.04 -4.19
CA ARG A 365 -21.91 39.07 -4.68
C ARG A 365 -22.74 40.27 -4.21
N ALA A 366 -22.18 41.12 -3.34
CA ALA A 366 -22.86 42.31 -2.82
C ALA A 366 -22.70 43.58 -3.67
N ARG A 367 -21.89 43.56 -4.75
CA ARG A 367 -21.51 44.80 -5.47
C ARG A 367 -22.01 44.96 -6.92
N SER A 368 -22.89 44.08 -7.39
CA SER A 368 -23.47 44.20 -8.74
C SER A 368 -24.98 43.99 -8.69
N ARG A 369 -25.70 45.04 -8.30
CA ARG A 369 -27.16 45.10 -8.38
C ARG A 369 -27.53 46.37 -9.17
N SER A 370 -27.90 46.18 -10.43
CA SER A 370 -28.62 47.14 -11.26
C SER A 370 -29.43 46.40 -12.34
N PRO A 371 -30.54 47.00 -12.83
CA PRO A 371 -31.81 46.31 -12.91
C PRO A 371 -32.11 45.67 -14.28
N ALA A 372 -33.15 44.84 -14.25
CA ALA A 372 -33.69 44.02 -15.32
C ALA A 372 -33.84 44.71 -16.69
N ARG A 373 -33.59 43.93 -17.75
CA ARG A 373 -34.20 44.12 -19.07
C ARG A 373 -34.61 42.75 -19.62
N ASN A 374 -35.92 42.58 -19.82
CA ASN A 374 -36.57 41.41 -20.40
C ASN A 374 -36.11 41.15 -21.84
N GLY A 375 -36.09 39.86 -22.23
CA GLY A 375 -36.03 39.45 -23.63
C GLY A 375 -35.50 38.02 -23.85
N GLU A 376 -36.45 37.08 -23.97
CA GLU A 376 -36.40 35.89 -24.83
C GLU A 376 -35.52 34.67 -24.46
N GLY A 377 -36.23 33.62 -24.01
CA GLY A 377 -36.06 32.22 -24.43
C GLY A 377 -34.66 31.70 -24.70
N GLN A 378 -33.93 31.30 -23.65
CA GLN A 378 -32.86 30.31 -23.79
C GLN A 378 -33.31 28.99 -23.17
N ASN A 379 -33.57 28.04 -24.07
CA ASN A 379 -33.72 26.62 -23.80
C ASN A 379 -32.66 26.16 -22.78
N SER A 380 -33.12 25.80 -21.59
CA SER A 380 -32.29 25.11 -20.60
C SER A 380 -31.89 23.77 -21.18
N ILE A 381 -30.69 23.71 -21.77
CA ILE A 381 -30.05 22.46 -22.19
C ILE A 381 -30.06 21.54 -20.95
N PRO A 382 -30.68 20.35 -21.01
CA PRO A 382 -30.67 19.44 -19.87
C PRO A 382 -29.20 19.10 -19.54
N MET A 383 -28.78 19.45 -18.33
CA MET A 383 -27.42 19.23 -17.88
C MET A 383 -27.13 17.72 -17.89
N ARG A 384 -26.13 17.32 -18.67
CA ARG A 384 -25.74 15.91 -18.84
C ARG A 384 -25.12 15.39 -17.53
N LYS A 385 -25.67 14.30 -16.99
CA LYS A 385 -25.23 13.60 -15.77
C LYS A 385 -23.71 13.45 -15.75
N VAL A 386 -23.04 14.13 -14.81
CA VAL A 386 -21.59 14.02 -14.66
C VAL A 386 -21.25 12.73 -13.91
N THR A 387 -20.44 11.88 -14.55
CA THR A 387 -20.00 10.58 -13.98
C THR A 387 -18.69 10.73 -13.22
N SER A 388 -18.41 9.80 -12.29
CA SER A 388 -17.17 9.79 -11.49
C SER A 388 -15.89 9.72 -12.33
N GLN A 389 -15.97 9.16 -13.54
CA GLN A 389 -14.86 9.11 -14.49
C GLN A 389 -14.39 10.50 -14.95
N VAL A 390 -15.32 11.43 -15.13
CA VAL A 390 -15.02 12.83 -15.52
C VAL A 390 -14.27 13.52 -14.38
N VAL A 391 -14.65 13.23 -13.13
CA VAL A 391 -13.98 13.74 -11.93
C VAL A 391 -12.55 13.18 -11.83
N ASP A 392 -12.36 11.88 -12.05
CA ASP A 392 -11.04 11.24 -11.98
C ASP A 392 -10.08 11.80 -13.05
N ARG A 393 -10.56 11.93 -14.29
CA ARG A 393 -9.76 12.50 -15.38
C ARG A 393 -9.32 13.93 -15.07
N ASN A 394 -10.21 14.75 -14.51
CA ASN A 394 -9.93 16.15 -14.18
C ASN A 394 -8.99 16.30 -12.98
N LYS A 395 -9.11 15.44 -11.96
CA LYS A 395 -8.14 15.40 -10.85
C LYS A 395 -6.75 15.06 -11.36
N LEU A 396 -6.69 14.10 -12.25
CA LEU A 396 -5.44 13.60 -12.78
C LEU A 396 -4.79 14.60 -13.74
N SER A 397 -5.59 15.34 -14.52
CA SER A 397 -5.08 16.48 -15.29
C SER A 397 -4.50 17.56 -14.39
N ASN A 398 -5.12 17.85 -13.24
CA ASN A 398 -4.60 18.83 -12.29
C ASN A 398 -3.29 18.39 -11.61
N ILE A 399 -3.03 17.08 -11.50
CA ILE A 399 -1.79 16.54 -10.92
C ILE A 399 -0.65 16.57 -11.93
N PHE A 400 -0.93 16.21 -13.19
CA PHE A 400 0.09 16.10 -14.23
C PHE A 400 0.30 17.39 -15.04
N ASN A 401 -0.55 18.41 -14.86
CA ASN A 401 -0.41 19.71 -15.50
C ASN A 401 0.05 20.76 -14.48
N THR A 402 1.17 21.42 -14.75
CA THR A 402 1.68 22.61 -14.05
C THR A 402 0.90 23.85 -14.52
N PRO A 403 0.53 24.79 -13.61
CA PRO A 403 -0.17 26.01 -14.00
C PRO A 403 0.75 26.88 -14.88
N GLY A 404 0.52 26.84 -16.20
CA GLY A 404 1.25 27.63 -17.20
C GLY A 404 1.86 26.84 -18.36
N GLU A 405 1.97 25.51 -18.28
CA GLU A 405 2.49 24.68 -19.38
C GLU A 405 1.38 24.01 -20.18
N GLN A 406 1.52 24.02 -21.51
CA GLN A 406 0.67 23.27 -22.43
C GLN A 406 0.80 21.76 -22.19
N GLU A 407 -0.32 21.06 -22.14
CA GLU A 407 -0.39 19.64 -21.84
C GLU A 407 0.49 18.79 -22.78
N SER A 408 1.60 18.25 -22.25
CA SER A 408 2.47 17.33 -22.99
C SER A 408 1.71 16.07 -23.44
N ALA A 409 2.06 15.53 -24.60
CA ALA A 409 1.45 14.30 -25.12
C ALA A 409 1.58 13.11 -24.14
N ALA A 410 2.69 13.07 -23.39
CA ALA A 410 2.96 12.06 -22.37
C ALA A 410 2.03 12.21 -21.15
N SER A 411 1.77 13.43 -20.68
CA SER A 411 0.87 13.65 -19.53
C SER A 411 -0.56 13.24 -19.86
N LYS A 412 -1.06 13.56 -21.07
CA LYS A 412 -2.39 13.09 -21.52
C LYS A 412 -2.47 11.57 -21.65
N GLY A 413 -1.41 10.93 -22.14
CA GLY A 413 -1.31 9.48 -22.20
C GLY A 413 -1.40 8.84 -20.81
N MET A 414 -0.61 9.33 -19.86
CA MET A 414 -0.65 8.88 -18.47
C MET A 414 -2.00 9.12 -17.81
N ILE A 415 -2.63 10.27 -18.08
CA ILE A 415 -3.97 10.58 -17.59
C ILE A 415 -4.99 9.55 -18.09
N ALA A 416 -4.96 9.24 -19.38
CA ALA A 416 -5.84 8.27 -20.00
C ALA A 416 -5.62 6.86 -19.42
N VAL A 417 -4.37 6.42 -19.28
CA VAL A 417 -4.01 5.11 -18.72
C VAL A 417 -4.47 4.97 -17.27
N MET A 418 -4.16 5.94 -16.42
CA MET A 418 -4.56 5.89 -15.01
C MET A 418 -6.07 6.01 -14.82
N THR A 419 -6.77 6.82 -15.62
CA THR A 419 -8.24 6.87 -15.60
C THR A 419 -8.83 5.51 -16.02
N PHE A 420 -8.22 4.87 -17.03
CA PHE A 420 -8.59 3.52 -17.46
C PHE A 420 -8.36 2.49 -16.33
N VAL A 421 -7.22 2.55 -15.64
CA VAL A 421 -6.89 1.66 -14.51
C VAL A 421 -7.86 1.87 -13.34
N ILE A 422 -8.18 3.12 -12.98
CA ILE A 422 -9.14 3.42 -11.91
C ILE A 422 -10.53 2.90 -12.27
N PHE A 423 -10.95 3.08 -13.52
CA PHE A 423 -12.26 2.61 -13.98
C PHE A 423 -12.36 1.08 -14.02
N HIS A 424 -11.29 0.40 -14.43
CA HIS A 424 -11.19 -1.07 -14.52
C HIS A 424 -10.58 -1.74 -13.28
N SER A 425 -10.43 -1.00 -12.19
CA SER A 425 -9.90 -1.48 -10.91
C SER A 425 -10.67 -2.69 -10.36
N TYR A 426 -11.96 -2.81 -10.69
CA TYR A 426 -12.76 -3.98 -10.30
C TYR A 426 -12.22 -5.27 -10.90
N SER A 427 -11.76 -5.24 -12.16
CA SER A 427 -11.14 -6.40 -12.82
C SER A 427 -9.83 -6.78 -12.14
N ILE A 428 -9.03 -5.79 -11.71
CA ILE A 428 -7.78 -6.03 -10.96
C ILE A 428 -8.09 -6.69 -9.60
N ALA A 429 -9.13 -6.23 -8.89
CA ALA A 429 -9.56 -6.84 -7.63
C ALA A 429 -10.05 -8.28 -7.80
N LEU A 430 -10.88 -8.54 -8.82
CA LEU A 430 -11.34 -9.89 -9.13
C LEU A 430 -10.18 -10.82 -9.49
N THR A 431 -9.24 -10.36 -10.33
CA THR A 431 -8.05 -11.15 -10.67
C THR A 431 -7.18 -11.40 -9.44
N ALA A 432 -7.02 -10.42 -8.54
CA ALA A 432 -6.26 -10.61 -7.30
C ALA A 432 -6.88 -11.68 -6.39
N MET A 433 -8.21 -11.71 -6.26
CA MET A 433 -8.92 -12.76 -5.51
C MET A 433 -8.77 -14.13 -6.15
N MET A 434 -8.84 -14.21 -7.48
CA MET A 434 -8.59 -15.46 -8.20
C MET A 434 -7.16 -15.94 -7.98
N THR A 435 -6.16 -15.06 -8.12
CA THR A 435 -4.75 -15.38 -7.85
C THR A 435 -4.55 -15.86 -6.41
N TRP A 436 -5.20 -15.22 -5.43
CA TRP A 436 -5.16 -15.67 -4.04
C TRP A 436 -5.62 -17.13 -3.91
N ALA A 437 -6.81 -17.44 -4.45
CA ALA A 437 -7.40 -18.77 -4.33
C ALA A 437 -6.47 -19.87 -4.86
N LEU A 438 -5.68 -19.55 -5.88
CA LEU A 438 -4.79 -20.48 -6.58
C LEU A 438 -3.43 -20.63 -5.93
N LEU A 439 -2.88 -19.54 -5.40
CA LEU A 439 -1.61 -19.60 -4.66
C LEU A 439 -1.78 -20.33 -3.33
N TYR A 440 -2.96 -20.23 -2.71
CA TYR A 440 -3.28 -20.83 -1.42
C TYR A 440 -4.52 -21.72 -1.54
N HIS A 441 -4.28 -22.98 -1.94
CA HIS A 441 -5.34 -23.99 -2.07
C HIS A 441 -6.03 -24.21 -0.72
N SER A 442 -7.32 -23.88 -0.64
CA SER A 442 -8.12 -24.01 0.58
C SER A 442 -9.61 -23.88 0.26
N ILE A 443 -10.50 -24.36 1.13
CA ILE A 443 -11.96 -24.17 0.95
C ILE A 443 -12.30 -22.68 0.95
N PHE A 444 -11.56 -21.87 1.71
CA PHE A 444 -11.73 -20.43 1.72
C PHE A 444 -11.32 -19.78 0.38
N GLY A 445 -10.26 -20.29 -0.25
CA GLY A 445 -9.87 -19.93 -1.60
C GLY A 445 -10.91 -20.36 -2.64
N LEU A 446 -11.48 -21.56 -2.51
CA LEU A 446 -12.56 -22.03 -3.38
C LEU A 446 -13.75 -21.06 -3.40
N ALA A 447 -14.15 -20.54 -2.22
CA ALA A 447 -15.23 -19.56 -2.14
C ALA A 447 -14.90 -18.25 -2.91
N LEU A 448 -13.64 -17.76 -2.83
CA LEU A 448 -13.19 -16.61 -3.63
C LEU A 448 -13.21 -16.90 -5.13
N LEU A 449 -12.78 -18.10 -5.51
CA LEU A 449 -12.71 -18.53 -6.90
C LEU A 449 -14.11 -18.61 -7.53
N ILE A 450 -15.04 -19.31 -6.85
CA ILE A 450 -16.44 -19.42 -7.27
C ILE A 450 -17.07 -18.02 -7.36
N LEU A 451 -16.92 -17.19 -6.33
CA LEU A 451 -17.45 -15.83 -6.32
C LEU A 451 -16.90 -15.00 -7.48
N THR A 452 -15.60 -15.11 -7.76
CA THR A 452 -14.96 -14.42 -8.88
C THR A 452 -15.55 -14.88 -10.21
N CYS A 453 -15.62 -16.19 -10.47
CA CYS A 453 -16.22 -16.74 -11.68
C CYS A 453 -17.67 -16.28 -11.87
N ILE A 454 -18.50 -16.27 -10.81
CA ILE A 454 -19.89 -15.79 -10.86
C ILE A 454 -19.94 -14.29 -11.20
N LEU A 455 -19.12 -13.46 -10.54
CA LEU A 455 -19.11 -12.01 -10.77
C LEU A 455 -18.73 -11.64 -12.21
N TRP A 456 -17.79 -12.38 -12.80
CA TRP A 456 -17.35 -12.19 -14.18
C TRP A 456 -18.44 -12.52 -15.21
N ILE A 457 -19.30 -13.51 -14.94
CA ILE A 457 -20.39 -13.91 -15.83
C ILE A 457 -21.47 -12.82 -15.94
N PHE A 458 -21.76 -12.07 -14.86
CA PHE A 458 -22.78 -11.01 -14.90
C PHE A 458 -22.52 -9.98 -15.98
N ARG A 459 -23.57 -9.55 -16.70
CA ARG A 459 -23.50 -8.55 -17.79
C ARG A 459 -22.75 -7.29 -17.34
N ASP A 460 -23.17 -6.69 -16.23
CA ASP A 460 -22.52 -5.54 -15.59
C ASP A 460 -21.65 -5.97 -14.39
N THR A 461 -20.49 -6.56 -14.69
CA THR A 461 -19.51 -7.02 -13.69
C THR A 461 -19.14 -5.91 -12.70
N ARG A 462 -18.86 -4.69 -13.19
CA ARG A 462 -18.50 -3.54 -12.34
C ARG A 462 -19.55 -3.23 -11.27
N LYS A 463 -20.83 -3.13 -11.66
CA LYS A 463 -21.93 -2.81 -10.73
C LYS A 463 -22.14 -3.94 -9.71
N SER A 464 -22.06 -5.19 -10.17
CA SER A 464 -22.20 -6.37 -9.32
C SER A 464 -21.06 -6.47 -8.29
N SER A 465 -19.82 -6.29 -8.74
CA SER A 465 -18.64 -6.24 -7.88
C SER A 465 -18.71 -5.10 -6.87
N PHE A 466 -19.20 -3.92 -7.26
CA PHE A 466 -19.37 -2.80 -6.33
C PHE A 466 -20.45 -3.03 -5.29
N THR A 467 -21.50 -3.76 -5.65
CA THR A 467 -22.57 -4.16 -4.73
C THR A 467 -22.06 -5.18 -3.69
N MET A 468 -21.25 -6.15 -4.13
CA MET A 468 -20.67 -7.19 -3.27
C MET A 468 -19.39 -6.77 -2.54
N ALA A 469 -18.78 -5.64 -2.91
CA ALA A 469 -17.53 -5.14 -2.34
C ALA A 469 -17.45 -5.15 -0.80
N PRO A 470 -18.47 -4.73 -0.02
CA PRO A 470 -18.37 -4.77 1.44
C PRO A 470 -18.31 -6.19 2.00
N LEU A 471 -19.07 -7.13 1.43
CA LEU A 471 -19.05 -8.54 1.86
C LEU A 471 -17.73 -9.20 1.51
N ILE A 472 -17.22 -8.93 0.31
CA ILE A 472 -15.91 -9.40 -0.15
C ILE A 472 -14.82 -8.90 0.80
N LEU A 473 -14.84 -7.62 1.17
CA LEU A 473 -13.79 -7.06 2.03
C LEU A 473 -13.82 -7.68 3.43
N ILE A 474 -14.99 -7.82 4.06
CA ILE A 474 -15.14 -8.47 5.37
C ILE A 474 -14.59 -9.90 5.32
N TYR A 475 -14.88 -10.63 4.24
CA TYR A 475 -14.38 -11.98 4.06
C TYR A 475 -12.85 -12.01 3.91
N ILE A 476 -12.26 -11.13 3.10
CA ILE A 476 -10.80 -11.02 2.95
C ILE A 476 -10.11 -10.62 4.26
N GLU A 477 -10.68 -9.69 5.03
CA GLU A 477 -10.16 -9.33 6.35
C GLU A 477 -10.19 -10.50 7.32
N PHE A 478 -11.27 -11.28 7.33
CA PHE A 478 -11.36 -12.51 8.11
C PHE A 478 -10.27 -13.50 7.71
N LEU A 479 -10.02 -13.71 6.40
CA LEU A 479 -8.97 -14.61 5.93
C LEU A 479 -7.57 -14.12 6.29
N LEU A 480 -7.30 -12.81 6.22
CA LEU A 480 -6.03 -12.23 6.63
C LEU A 480 -5.77 -12.44 8.13
N VAL A 481 -6.79 -12.25 8.97
CA VAL A 481 -6.68 -12.47 10.42
C VAL A 481 -6.51 -13.96 10.72
N LEU A 482 -7.28 -14.84 10.06
CA LEU A 482 -7.15 -16.29 10.19
C LEU A 482 -5.74 -16.75 9.80
N GLN A 483 -5.22 -16.32 8.64
CA GLN A 483 -3.86 -16.63 8.22
C GLN A 483 -2.83 -16.09 9.21
N TYR A 484 -3.05 -14.90 9.78
CA TYR A 484 -2.14 -14.34 10.77
C TYR A 484 -1.97 -15.28 11.97
N PHE A 485 -3.06 -15.83 12.49
CA PHE A 485 -3.02 -16.79 13.60
C PHE A 485 -2.35 -18.11 13.20
N LEU A 486 -2.61 -18.61 11.99
CA LEU A 486 -1.99 -19.84 11.46
C LEU A 486 -0.49 -19.69 11.16
N SER A 487 -0.04 -18.45 11.02
CA SER A 487 1.36 -18.11 10.83
C SER A 487 2.10 -17.91 12.16
N MET A 488 1.42 -17.90 13.31
CA MET A 488 2.05 -17.82 14.62
C MET A 488 2.63 -19.16 15.07
N ASP A 489 3.65 -19.10 15.92
CA ASP A 489 4.31 -20.27 16.51
C ASP A 489 3.50 -20.86 17.68
N ILE A 490 2.28 -21.36 17.42
CA ILE A 490 1.37 -21.99 18.42
C ILE A 490 0.96 -23.40 17.98
N HIS A 491 1.70 -23.98 17.03
CA HIS A 491 1.40 -25.30 16.49
C HIS A 491 1.41 -26.39 17.57
N ALA A 492 2.37 -26.31 18.50
CA ALA A 492 2.58 -27.31 19.55
C ALA A 492 1.39 -27.46 20.51
N GLU A 493 0.63 -26.38 20.76
CA GLU A 493 -0.51 -26.41 21.69
C GLU A 493 -1.83 -26.79 21.03
N ILE A 494 -2.02 -26.41 19.76
CA ILE A 494 -3.28 -26.63 19.04
C ILE A 494 -3.28 -28.00 18.33
N GLY A 495 -2.09 -28.46 17.91
CA GLY A 495 -1.92 -29.69 17.13
C GLY A 495 -2.47 -29.58 15.71
N ASP A 496 -2.55 -30.72 15.04
CA ASP A 496 -3.07 -30.86 13.67
C ASP A 496 -4.42 -31.57 13.69
N PRO A 497 -5.54 -30.85 13.92
CA PRO A 497 -6.84 -31.49 13.93
C PRO A 497 -7.18 -31.97 12.52
N GLY A 498 -7.75 -33.17 12.39
CA GLY A 498 -7.99 -33.81 11.08
C GLY A 498 -8.85 -32.99 10.10
N TRP A 499 -9.70 -32.08 10.59
CA TRP A 499 -10.49 -31.18 9.75
C TRP A 499 -9.63 -30.12 9.04
N MET A 500 -8.45 -29.77 9.57
CA MET A 500 -7.58 -28.74 9.02
C MET A 500 -7.01 -29.14 7.65
N ASN A 501 -6.62 -30.42 7.53
CA ASN A 501 -6.19 -31.02 6.26
C ASN A 501 -7.33 -31.02 5.24
N PHE A 502 -8.57 -31.31 5.67
CA PHE A 502 -9.74 -31.26 4.79
C PHE A 502 -10.03 -29.85 4.28
N VAL A 503 -9.86 -28.83 5.12
CA VAL A 503 -10.09 -27.42 4.73
C VAL A 503 -8.96 -26.86 3.86
N GLY A 504 -7.82 -27.57 3.75
CA GLY A 504 -6.64 -27.11 3.01
C GLY A 504 -5.89 -26.01 3.74
N ILE A 505 -5.99 -25.94 5.07
CA ILE A 505 -5.22 -24.99 5.86
C ILE A 505 -3.98 -25.70 6.39
N GLN A 506 -2.82 -25.06 6.24
CA GLN A 506 -1.56 -25.57 6.78
C GLN A 506 -0.91 -24.51 7.67
N TRP A 507 -0.26 -24.97 8.74
CA TRP A 507 0.56 -24.12 9.60
C TRP A 507 1.80 -23.65 8.86
N ALA A 508 2.14 -22.37 9.00
CA ALA A 508 3.41 -21.86 8.48
C ALA A 508 4.49 -21.99 9.56
N THR A 509 5.07 -23.19 9.68
CA THR A 509 6.09 -23.51 10.69
C THR A 509 7.41 -22.77 10.48
N ILE A 510 7.74 -22.45 9.22
CA ILE A 510 8.96 -21.72 8.87
C ILE A 510 8.70 -20.21 8.89
N PRO A 511 9.46 -19.41 9.68
CA PRO A 511 9.23 -17.97 9.83
C PRO A 511 9.25 -17.17 8.53
N VAL A 512 10.16 -17.50 7.60
CA VAL A 512 10.21 -16.84 6.29
C VAL A 512 8.99 -17.19 5.43
N HIS A 513 8.51 -18.44 5.48
CA HIS A 513 7.30 -18.82 4.76
C HIS A 513 6.09 -18.06 5.31
N ALA A 514 5.96 -18.00 6.63
CA ALA A 514 4.91 -17.22 7.31
C ALA A 514 4.91 -15.75 6.86
N LEU A 515 6.09 -15.12 6.80
CA LEU A 515 6.27 -13.76 6.31
C LEU A 515 5.86 -13.60 4.84
N ILE A 516 6.33 -14.49 3.95
CA ILE A 516 6.03 -14.42 2.52
C ILE A 516 4.53 -14.59 2.27
N ILE A 517 3.91 -15.59 2.91
CA ILE A 517 2.48 -15.86 2.79
C ILE A 517 1.67 -14.62 3.19
N LEU A 518 1.94 -14.07 4.38
CA LEU A 518 1.23 -12.88 4.86
C LEU A 518 1.50 -11.64 4.00
N CYS A 519 2.73 -11.45 3.51
CA CYS A 519 3.06 -10.34 2.62
C CYS A 519 2.29 -10.41 1.29
N VAL A 520 2.31 -11.57 0.63
CA VAL A 520 1.65 -11.78 -0.66
C VAL A 520 0.14 -11.65 -0.50
N GLN A 521 -0.44 -12.26 0.53
CA GLN A 521 -1.85 -12.12 0.85
C GLN A 521 -2.23 -10.65 1.13
N THR A 522 -1.48 -9.96 1.99
CA THR A 522 -1.72 -8.54 2.27
C THR A 522 -1.65 -7.71 0.98
N LEU A 523 -0.70 -7.97 0.09
CA LEU A 523 -0.58 -7.29 -1.21
C LEU A 523 -1.79 -7.58 -2.13
N LEU A 524 -2.21 -8.83 -2.23
CA LEU A 524 -3.38 -9.25 -3.03
C LEU A 524 -4.69 -8.69 -2.48
N SER A 525 -4.76 -8.32 -1.20
CA SER A 525 -5.93 -7.68 -0.60
C SER A 525 -6.08 -6.19 -0.95
N LEU A 526 -4.98 -5.47 -1.26
CA LEU A 526 -5.03 -4.01 -1.50
C LEU A 526 -6.00 -3.58 -2.62
N PRO A 527 -6.07 -4.29 -3.77
CA PRO A 527 -7.07 -4.00 -4.79
C PRO A 527 -8.52 -4.11 -4.29
N VAL A 528 -8.80 -4.97 -3.30
CA VAL A 528 -10.13 -5.15 -2.71
C VAL A 528 -10.50 -3.98 -1.79
N PHE A 529 -9.55 -3.47 -0.99
CA PHE A 529 -9.77 -2.21 -0.24
C PHE A 529 -10.07 -1.04 -1.18
N LEU A 530 -9.34 -0.95 -2.31
CA LEU A 530 -9.60 0.05 -3.34
C LEU A 530 -10.98 -0.16 -3.99
N LEU A 531 -11.40 -1.40 -4.25
CA LEU A 531 -12.71 -1.73 -4.80
C LEU A 531 -13.84 -1.16 -3.94
N LEU A 532 -13.81 -1.41 -2.62
CA LEU A 532 -14.82 -0.87 -1.72
C LEU A 532 -14.80 0.66 -1.70
N ARG A 533 -13.61 1.27 -1.67
CA ARG A 533 -13.48 2.72 -1.73
C ARG A 533 -14.16 3.29 -2.96
N LEU A 534 -13.88 2.73 -4.12
CA LEU A 534 -14.44 3.20 -5.39
C LEU A 534 -15.95 2.98 -5.46
N ALA A 535 -16.45 1.86 -4.91
CA ALA A 535 -17.88 1.58 -4.82
C ALA A 535 -18.61 2.58 -3.91
N ARG A 536 -18.08 2.85 -2.71
CA ARG A 536 -18.65 3.83 -1.77
C ARG A 536 -18.58 5.24 -2.32
N ARG A 537 -17.46 5.58 -2.95
CA ARG A 537 -17.26 6.85 -3.64
C ARG A 537 -18.29 7.06 -4.74
N GLU A 538 -18.51 6.08 -5.61
CA GLU A 538 -19.50 6.18 -6.68
C GLU A 538 -20.90 6.36 -6.13
N LYS A 539 -21.31 5.55 -5.12
CA LYS A 539 -22.61 5.69 -4.46
C LYS A 539 -22.80 7.08 -3.84
N TYR A 540 -21.75 7.64 -3.24
CA TYR A 540 -21.78 9.00 -2.69
C TYR A 540 -21.95 10.04 -3.80
N TYR A 541 -21.20 9.96 -4.90
CA TYR A 541 -21.41 10.87 -6.02
C TYR A 541 -22.81 10.73 -6.62
N GLU A 542 -23.33 9.51 -6.74
CA GLU A 542 -24.70 9.26 -7.20
C GLU A 542 -25.76 9.89 -6.29
N SER A 543 -25.51 9.98 -4.98
CA SER A 543 -26.44 10.61 -4.03
C SER A 543 -26.48 12.14 -4.09
N LEU A 544 -25.47 12.79 -4.69
CA LEU A 544 -25.42 14.25 -4.82
C LEU A 544 -26.32 14.73 -5.95
N SER A 545 -26.92 15.91 -5.76
CA SER A 545 -27.64 16.62 -6.82
C SER A 545 -26.71 17.01 -7.97
N ASP A 546 -27.24 17.15 -9.18
CA ASP A 546 -26.43 17.54 -10.34
C ASP A 546 -25.78 18.93 -10.15
N PHE A 547 -26.44 19.84 -9.42
CA PHE A 547 -25.88 21.12 -9.02
C PHE A 547 -24.67 20.97 -8.08
N GLU A 548 -24.75 20.11 -7.06
CA GLU A 548 -23.64 19.84 -6.14
C GLU A 548 -22.49 19.13 -6.83
N ARG A 549 -22.77 18.20 -7.76
CA ARG A 549 -21.74 17.56 -8.58
C ARG A 549 -21.00 18.59 -9.42
N GLN A 550 -21.73 19.48 -10.09
CA GLN A 550 -21.12 20.51 -10.93
C GLN A 550 -20.34 21.53 -10.10
N ARG A 551 -20.89 21.97 -8.96
CA ARG A 551 -20.19 22.84 -8.00
C ARG A 551 -18.87 22.22 -7.56
N ARG A 552 -18.88 20.93 -7.20
CA ARG A 552 -17.67 20.20 -6.80
C ARG A 552 -16.63 20.10 -7.90
N ILE A 553 -17.03 20.00 -9.17
CA ILE A 553 -16.09 20.00 -10.31
C ILE A 553 -15.55 21.41 -10.54
N ASN A 554 -16.39 22.43 -10.42
CA ASN A 554 -16.00 23.83 -10.58
C ASN A 554 -15.04 24.30 -9.47
N SER A 555 -15.18 23.77 -8.26
CA SER A 555 -14.28 24.03 -7.11
C SER A 555 -12.86 23.43 -7.27
N TYR A 556 -12.59 22.56 -8.27
CA TYR A 556 -11.24 22.00 -8.50
C TYR A 556 -10.29 22.93 -9.27
N GLY A 557 -10.68 24.18 -9.55
CA GLY A 557 -9.85 25.17 -10.23
C GLY A 557 -10.32 25.43 -11.65
N THR A 558 -10.86 26.63 -11.84
CA THR A 558 -10.98 27.39 -13.09
C THR A 558 -11.60 26.67 -14.29
N PHE A 559 -12.94 26.64 -14.33
CA PHE A 559 -13.66 26.71 -15.60
C PHE A 559 -13.41 28.09 -16.22
N GLY A 560 -12.29 28.24 -16.91
CA GLY A 560 -12.30 29.11 -18.07
C GLY A 560 -13.32 28.53 -19.03
N ALA A 561 -14.40 29.27 -19.27
CA ALA A 561 -15.35 28.99 -20.34
C ALA A 561 -14.62 29.02 -21.70
N SER A 562 -13.84 28.00 -22.00
CA SER A 562 -13.55 27.65 -23.39
C SER A 562 -14.82 27.01 -23.91
N LYS A 563 -15.54 27.78 -24.73
CA LYS A 563 -16.62 27.29 -25.59
C LYS A 563 -16.14 26.05 -26.36
N THR A 564 -16.38 24.87 -25.81
CA THR A 564 -16.44 23.62 -26.58
C THR A 564 -17.65 22.89 -26.07
N GLY A 565 -18.72 23.00 -26.87
CA GLY A 565 -19.98 22.32 -26.64
C GLY A 565 -19.81 20.81 -26.51
N ALA A 566 -20.88 20.22 -26.00
CA ALA A 566 -21.08 18.80 -25.87
C ALA A 566 -20.65 18.00 -27.11
N GLY A 567 -19.96 16.88 -26.89
CA GLY A 567 -19.70 15.85 -27.90
C GLY A 567 -18.39 16.05 -28.66
N GLY A 568 -17.34 15.39 -28.22
CA GLY A 568 -16.10 15.31 -28.99
C GLY A 568 -14.89 15.07 -28.11
N VAL A 569 -14.11 14.05 -28.47
CA VAL A 569 -12.70 13.89 -28.11
C VAL A 569 -12.05 15.28 -27.99
N ALA A 570 -11.40 15.57 -26.86
CA ALA A 570 -10.65 16.79 -26.68
C ALA A 570 -9.67 16.93 -27.86
N VAL A 571 -10.01 17.76 -28.85
CA VAL A 571 -9.15 18.04 -29.98
C VAL A 571 -7.97 18.81 -29.40
N ALA A 572 -6.89 18.09 -29.16
CA ALA A 572 -5.62 18.65 -28.76
C ALA A 572 -5.24 19.72 -29.78
N LYS A 573 -5.08 20.97 -29.33
CA LYS A 573 -4.54 22.06 -30.15
C LYS A 573 -3.08 21.81 -30.54
N ASP A 574 -2.37 20.92 -29.84
CA ASP A 574 -0.98 20.57 -30.13
C ASP A 574 -0.83 19.45 -31.19
N PRO A 575 -0.01 19.64 -32.24
CA PRO A 575 0.18 18.67 -33.31
C PRO A 575 0.87 17.38 -32.84
N LYS A 576 1.76 17.43 -31.84
CA LYS A 576 2.42 16.24 -31.27
C LYS A 576 1.48 15.39 -30.41
N SER A 577 0.62 16.05 -29.62
CA SER A 577 -0.40 15.37 -28.80
C SER A 577 -1.50 14.74 -29.67
N ARG A 578 -1.87 15.38 -30.79
CA ARG A 578 -2.83 14.82 -31.74
C ARG A 578 -2.29 13.55 -32.40
N LYS A 579 -1.00 13.51 -32.76
CA LYS A 579 -0.35 12.30 -33.29
C LYS A 579 -0.31 11.15 -32.28
N PHE A 580 0.02 11.43 -31.01
CA PHE A 580 0.03 10.40 -29.97
C PHE A 580 -1.37 9.90 -29.62
N ALA A 581 -2.35 10.79 -29.50
CA ALA A 581 -3.75 10.40 -29.27
C ALA A 581 -4.30 9.57 -30.45
N ALA A 582 -4.02 9.98 -31.69
CA ALA A 582 -4.37 9.22 -32.88
C ALA A 582 -3.66 7.86 -32.94
N PHE A 583 -2.41 7.78 -32.48
CA PHE A 583 -1.68 6.51 -32.35
C PHE A 583 -2.31 5.58 -31.30
N VAL A 584 -2.68 6.11 -30.13
CA VAL A 584 -3.34 5.32 -29.06
C VAL A 584 -4.72 4.85 -29.51
N GLU A 585 -5.48 5.70 -30.20
CA GLU A 585 -6.78 5.35 -30.76
C GLU A 585 -6.65 4.31 -31.89
N TYR A 586 -5.67 4.48 -32.77
CA TYR A 586 -5.32 3.49 -33.79
C TYR A 586 -4.95 2.15 -33.17
N LEU A 587 -4.05 2.16 -32.17
CA LEU A 587 -3.59 0.96 -31.48
C LEU A 587 -4.74 0.28 -30.72
N SER A 588 -5.56 1.04 -29.99
CA SER A 588 -6.72 0.52 -29.25
C SER A 588 -7.74 -0.13 -30.21
N ASN A 589 -8.00 0.51 -31.36
CA ASN A 589 -8.89 -0.03 -32.37
C ASN A 589 -8.30 -1.31 -33.01
N LYS A 590 -7.00 -1.31 -33.34
CA LYS A 590 -6.31 -2.48 -33.90
C LYS A 590 -6.28 -3.64 -32.91
N VAL A 591 -5.91 -3.40 -31.66
CA VAL A 591 -5.95 -4.42 -30.60
C VAL A 591 -7.35 -4.98 -30.48
N SER A 592 -8.39 -4.15 -30.42
CA SER A 592 -9.78 -4.62 -30.30
C SER A 592 -10.23 -5.49 -31.48
N ILE A 593 -9.75 -5.20 -32.71
CA ILE A 593 -10.08 -5.99 -33.90
C ILE A 593 -9.36 -7.35 -33.87
N TYR A 594 -8.07 -7.37 -33.52
CA TYR A 594 -7.24 -8.58 -33.59
C TYR A 594 -7.24 -9.43 -32.31
N PHE A 595 -7.80 -8.94 -31.20
CA PHE A 595 -7.82 -9.66 -29.91
C PHE A 595 -8.53 -11.02 -30.01
N ILE A 596 -9.49 -11.16 -30.93
CA ILE A 596 -10.19 -12.42 -31.20
C ILE A 596 -9.24 -13.55 -31.64
N PHE A 597 -8.15 -13.21 -32.34
CA PHE A 597 -7.12 -14.17 -32.73
C PHE A 597 -6.22 -14.56 -31.58
N ILE A 598 -5.93 -13.62 -30.67
CA ILE A 598 -5.21 -13.92 -29.42
C ILE A 598 -6.01 -14.92 -28.59
N VAL A 599 -7.32 -14.70 -28.44
CA VAL A 599 -8.19 -15.62 -27.71
C VAL A 599 -8.22 -17.00 -28.38
N SER A 600 -8.34 -17.03 -29.72
CA SER A 600 -8.32 -18.28 -30.49
C SER A 600 -6.98 -19.02 -30.36
N PHE A 601 -5.87 -18.30 -30.33
CA PHE A 601 -4.53 -18.86 -30.14
C PHE A 601 -4.35 -19.44 -28.74
N VAL A 602 -4.74 -18.70 -27.69
CA VAL A 602 -4.68 -19.19 -26.31
C VAL A 602 -5.59 -20.41 -26.13
N LEU A 603 -6.77 -20.41 -26.77
CA LEU A 603 -7.67 -21.57 -26.77
C LEU A 603 -7.02 -22.81 -27.42
N LEU A 604 -6.31 -22.62 -28.54
CA LEU A 604 -5.55 -23.70 -29.18
C LEU A 604 -4.45 -24.23 -28.26
N MET A 605 -3.67 -23.33 -27.63
CA MET A 605 -2.60 -23.71 -26.70
C MET A 605 -3.12 -24.56 -25.53
N VAL A 606 -4.28 -24.20 -24.96
CA VAL A 606 -4.92 -24.99 -23.90
C VAL A 606 -5.42 -26.33 -24.43
N ALA A 607 -5.97 -26.36 -25.64
CA ALA A 607 -6.48 -27.57 -26.26
C ALA A 607 -5.37 -28.59 -26.59
N THR A 608 -4.17 -28.12 -26.97
CA THR A 608 -3.04 -28.97 -27.41
C THR A 608 -2.09 -29.34 -26.27
N HIS A 609 -2.60 -29.66 -25.10
CA HIS A 609 -1.76 -30.10 -23.98
C HIS A 609 -1.10 -31.46 -24.28
N PHE A 610 0.15 -31.66 -23.84
CA PHE A 610 0.96 -32.86 -24.17
C PHE A 610 0.27 -34.19 -23.84
N LYS A 611 -0.47 -34.23 -22.73
CA LYS A 611 -1.36 -35.33 -22.38
C LYS A 611 -2.81 -34.84 -22.55
N PRO A 612 -3.54 -35.27 -23.60
CA PRO A 612 -4.90 -34.82 -23.83
C PRO A 612 -5.88 -35.52 -22.88
N ASN A 613 -6.69 -34.73 -22.18
CA ASN A 613 -7.77 -35.17 -21.31
C ASN A 613 -9.13 -34.84 -21.98
N PHE A 614 -10.24 -35.41 -21.51
CA PHE A 614 -11.56 -35.14 -22.12
C PHE A 614 -11.91 -33.65 -22.18
N TYR A 615 -11.56 -32.86 -21.15
CA TYR A 615 -11.85 -31.43 -21.18
C TYR A 615 -11.04 -30.68 -22.26
N ASN A 616 -9.83 -31.16 -22.59
CA ASN A 616 -8.99 -30.61 -23.68
C ASN A 616 -9.61 -30.91 -25.05
N ILE A 617 -10.19 -32.09 -25.23
CA ILE A 617 -10.90 -32.47 -26.46
C ILE A 617 -12.08 -31.51 -26.70
N LEU A 618 -12.84 -31.18 -25.66
CA LEU A 618 -13.93 -30.22 -25.78
C LEU A 618 -13.44 -28.79 -26.04
N PHE A 619 -12.30 -28.37 -25.46
CA PHE A 619 -11.66 -27.10 -25.86
C PHE A 619 -11.26 -27.10 -27.34
N PHE A 620 -10.70 -28.20 -27.84
CA PHE A 620 -10.37 -28.36 -29.26
C PHE A 620 -11.63 -28.29 -30.14
N ALA A 621 -12.71 -28.94 -29.74
CA ALA A 621 -13.99 -28.88 -30.45
C ALA A 621 -14.56 -27.45 -30.50
N LEU A 622 -14.52 -26.72 -29.39
CA LEU A 622 -14.94 -25.30 -29.33
C LEU A 622 -14.05 -24.41 -30.21
N TRP A 623 -12.74 -24.67 -30.26
CA TRP A 623 -11.82 -23.96 -31.15
C TRP A 623 -12.14 -24.23 -32.63
N ALA A 624 -12.35 -25.50 -33.00
CA ALA A 624 -12.71 -25.88 -34.35
C ALA A 624 -14.06 -25.26 -34.76
N LEU A 625 -15.05 -25.28 -33.85
CA LEU A 625 -16.37 -24.66 -34.05
C LEU A 625 -16.28 -23.15 -34.25
N ASN A 626 -15.41 -22.44 -33.52
CA ASN A 626 -15.12 -21.02 -33.75
C ASN A 626 -14.61 -20.77 -35.19
N LEU A 627 -13.69 -21.60 -35.69
CA LEU A 627 -13.18 -21.50 -37.06
C LEU A 627 -14.22 -21.86 -38.12
N ILE A 628 -15.04 -22.87 -37.86
CA ILE A 628 -16.13 -23.28 -38.75
C ILE A 628 -17.14 -22.14 -38.89
N TYR A 629 -17.56 -21.52 -37.77
CA TYR A 629 -18.47 -20.37 -37.85
C TYR A 629 -17.86 -19.19 -38.59
N LEU A 630 -16.57 -18.91 -38.38
CA LEU A 630 -15.86 -17.85 -39.08
C LEU A 630 -15.82 -18.10 -40.61
N LYS A 631 -15.59 -19.35 -41.03
CA LYS A 631 -15.53 -19.74 -42.45
C LYS A 631 -16.90 -19.88 -43.11
N PHE A 632 -17.90 -20.39 -42.41
CA PHE A 632 -19.22 -20.71 -42.95
C PHE A 632 -20.02 -19.45 -43.30
N SER A 633 -20.12 -18.50 -42.37
CA SER A 633 -20.79 -17.23 -42.63
C SER A 633 -20.36 -16.18 -41.62
N PHE A 634 -19.72 -15.11 -42.11
CA PHE A 634 -19.31 -14.00 -41.25
C PHE A 634 -20.49 -13.29 -40.59
N ARG A 635 -21.67 -13.27 -41.24
CA ARG A 635 -22.90 -12.70 -40.67
C ARG A 635 -23.36 -13.50 -39.45
N LEU A 636 -23.37 -14.83 -39.57
CA LEU A 636 -23.71 -15.74 -38.48
C LEU A 636 -22.68 -15.66 -37.35
N TYR A 637 -21.39 -15.65 -37.70
CA TYR A 637 -20.29 -15.51 -36.75
C TYR A 637 -20.46 -14.29 -35.87
N ARG A 638 -20.73 -13.11 -36.45
CA ARG A 638 -20.93 -11.88 -35.69
C ARG A 638 -22.15 -11.94 -34.76
N GLY A 639 -23.23 -12.59 -35.20
CA GLY A 639 -24.43 -12.79 -34.39
C GLY A 639 -24.20 -13.75 -33.20
N LEU A 640 -23.42 -14.81 -33.39
CA LEU A 640 -23.15 -15.82 -32.37
C LEU A 640 -21.90 -15.57 -31.54
N ALA A 641 -21.01 -14.66 -31.95
CA ALA A 641 -19.72 -14.42 -31.29
C ALA A 641 -19.89 -14.13 -29.79
N TYR A 642 -20.85 -13.28 -29.39
CA TYR A 642 -21.10 -13.01 -27.98
C TYR A 642 -21.47 -14.28 -27.19
N ALA A 643 -22.38 -15.09 -27.74
CA ALA A 643 -22.81 -16.34 -27.13
C ALA A 643 -21.66 -17.36 -27.08
N PHE A 644 -20.81 -17.41 -28.11
CA PHE A 644 -19.63 -18.27 -28.14
C PHE A 644 -18.64 -17.91 -27.02
N TRP A 645 -18.26 -16.63 -26.90
CA TRP A 645 -17.34 -16.19 -25.84
C TRP A 645 -17.91 -16.44 -24.44
N LEU A 646 -19.22 -16.19 -24.24
CA LEU A 646 -19.90 -16.48 -22.99
C LEU A 646 -19.89 -17.98 -22.65
N THR A 647 -20.21 -18.83 -23.63
CA THR A 647 -20.20 -20.30 -23.46
C THR A 647 -18.80 -20.81 -23.14
N LEU A 648 -17.79 -20.28 -23.85
CA LEU A 648 -16.39 -20.62 -23.60
C LEU A 648 -15.94 -20.23 -22.20
N THR A 649 -16.32 -19.05 -21.71
CA THR A 649 -16.03 -18.63 -20.32
C THR A 649 -16.77 -19.49 -19.29
N PHE A 650 -18.03 -19.81 -19.53
CA PHE A 650 -18.80 -20.65 -18.62
C PHE A 650 -18.16 -22.04 -18.50
N TYR A 651 -17.77 -22.62 -19.65
CA TYR A 651 -17.09 -23.90 -19.69
C TYR A 651 -15.72 -23.86 -19.01
N THR A 652 -14.89 -22.84 -19.27
CA THR A 652 -13.59 -22.70 -18.56
C THR A 652 -13.77 -22.54 -17.05
N SER A 653 -14.82 -21.84 -16.61
CA SER A 653 -15.14 -21.70 -15.18
C SER A 653 -15.44 -23.04 -14.52
N ILE A 654 -16.25 -23.89 -15.18
CA ILE A 654 -16.56 -25.24 -14.68
C ILE A 654 -15.29 -26.09 -14.60
N VAL A 655 -14.45 -26.07 -15.64
CA VAL A 655 -13.19 -26.83 -15.65
C VAL A 655 -12.27 -26.37 -14.52
N ILE A 656 -12.08 -25.07 -14.33
CA ILE A 656 -11.23 -24.52 -13.25
C ILE A 656 -11.76 -24.94 -11.88
N ILE A 657 -13.07 -24.83 -11.63
CA ILE A 657 -13.68 -25.20 -10.35
C ILE A 657 -13.57 -26.71 -10.10
N ALA A 658 -13.85 -27.54 -11.11
CA ALA A 658 -13.76 -29.00 -11.00
C ALA A 658 -12.32 -29.46 -10.70
N LEU A 659 -11.34 -28.92 -11.42
CA LEU A 659 -9.93 -29.21 -11.21
C LEU A 659 -9.47 -28.74 -9.82
N TYR A 660 -9.96 -27.61 -9.32
CA TYR A 660 -9.64 -27.10 -7.99
C TYR A 660 -10.21 -27.98 -6.87
N ILE A 661 -11.48 -28.39 -6.97
CA ILE A 661 -12.16 -29.23 -5.98
C ILE A 661 -11.50 -30.60 -5.88
N TYR A 662 -11.02 -31.13 -7.00
CA TYR A 662 -10.39 -32.44 -7.04
C TYR A 662 -9.09 -32.54 -6.22
N GLN A 663 -8.44 -31.41 -5.94
CA GLN A 663 -7.19 -31.37 -5.17
C GLN A 663 -7.39 -31.46 -3.65
N PHE A 664 -8.62 -31.45 -3.16
CA PHE A 664 -8.86 -31.67 -1.73
C PHE A 664 -8.66 -33.14 -1.34
N PRO A 665 -8.05 -33.40 -0.16
CA PRO A 665 -7.83 -34.76 0.28
C PRO A 665 -9.15 -35.51 0.48
N GLY A 666 -9.23 -36.74 -0.03
CA GLY A 666 -10.41 -37.60 0.07
C GLY A 666 -11.50 -37.37 -1.00
N VAL A 667 -11.44 -36.30 -1.79
CA VAL A 667 -12.43 -36.06 -2.87
C VAL A 667 -12.35 -37.12 -3.95
N SER A 668 -11.14 -37.54 -4.35
CA SER A 668 -10.97 -38.62 -5.32
C SER A 668 -11.66 -39.92 -4.87
N GLN A 669 -11.44 -40.32 -3.61
CA GLN A 669 -12.06 -41.50 -3.02
C GLN A 669 -13.59 -41.36 -2.92
N TRP A 670 -14.08 -40.19 -2.54
CA TRP A 670 -15.51 -39.90 -2.47
C TRP A 670 -16.17 -40.03 -3.85
N ILE A 671 -15.55 -39.49 -4.91
CA ILE A 671 -16.08 -39.61 -6.29
C ILE A 671 -16.14 -41.07 -6.70
N ILE A 672 -15.06 -41.84 -6.49
CA ILE A 672 -15.01 -43.26 -6.86
C ILE A 672 -16.11 -44.05 -6.13
N ALA A 673 -16.30 -43.81 -4.83
CA ALA A 673 -17.32 -44.48 -4.03
C ALA A 673 -18.76 -44.14 -4.47
N ASN A 674 -19.04 -42.89 -4.85
CA ASN A 674 -20.38 -42.46 -5.24
C ASN A 674 -20.72 -42.70 -6.71
N THR A 675 -19.73 -42.67 -7.60
CA THR A 675 -19.95 -42.75 -9.06
C THR A 675 -19.58 -44.10 -9.65
N ASN A 676 -18.92 -44.98 -8.89
CA ASN A 676 -18.35 -46.26 -9.37
C ASN A 676 -17.42 -46.11 -10.60
N LEU A 677 -16.87 -44.92 -10.85
CA LEU A 677 -15.89 -44.69 -11.91
C LEU A 677 -14.50 -45.17 -11.45
N SER A 678 -13.78 -45.87 -12.33
CA SER A 678 -12.39 -46.26 -12.03
C SER A 678 -11.47 -45.03 -12.04
N LYS A 679 -10.35 -45.11 -11.29
CA LYS A 679 -9.34 -44.05 -11.25
C LYS A 679 -8.81 -43.70 -12.66
N GLU A 680 -8.71 -44.68 -13.55
CA GLU A 680 -8.29 -44.47 -14.95
C GLU A 680 -9.25 -43.57 -15.73
N TRP A 681 -10.57 -43.71 -15.51
CA TRP A 681 -11.56 -42.84 -16.11
C TRP A 681 -11.48 -41.41 -15.57
N LEU A 682 -11.21 -41.24 -14.26
CA LEU A 682 -11.00 -39.92 -13.67
C LEU A 682 -9.74 -39.25 -14.25
N ASP A 683 -8.64 -40.00 -14.37
CA ASP A 683 -7.41 -39.53 -14.98
C ASP A 683 -7.61 -39.17 -16.46
N ALA A 684 -8.43 -39.93 -17.21
CA ALA A 684 -8.79 -39.62 -18.60
C ALA A 684 -9.65 -38.36 -18.72
N ILE A 685 -10.55 -38.12 -17.75
CA ILE A 685 -11.29 -36.85 -17.64
C ILE A 685 -10.33 -35.69 -17.38
N GLY A 686 -9.19 -35.97 -16.75
CA GLY A 686 -8.16 -35.01 -16.38
C GLY A 686 -8.23 -34.58 -14.91
N LEU A 687 -8.98 -35.32 -14.09
CA LEU A 687 -9.04 -35.18 -12.66
C LEU A 687 -7.88 -35.97 -12.05
N VAL A 688 -6.70 -35.34 -12.01
CA VAL A 688 -5.47 -35.93 -11.45
C VAL A 688 -5.15 -35.25 -10.13
N ASP A 689 -4.76 -36.05 -9.12
CA ASP A 689 -4.35 -35.56 -7.82
C ASP A 689 -2.85 -35.23 -7.87
N TYR A 690 -2.53 -33.94 -7.89
CA TYR A 690 -1.14 -33.46 -7.97
C TYR A 690 -0.46 -33.45 -6.61
N SER A 691 -1.22 -33.52 -5.51
CA SER A 691 -0.67 -33.54 -4.16
C SER A 691 0.07 -34.85 -3.88
N ALA A 692 -0.44 -35.97 -4.41
CA ALA A 692 0.16 -37.29 -4.32
C ALA A 692 1.47 -37.44 -5.11
N ILE A 693 1.76 -36.53 -6.04
CA ILE A 693 2.94 -36.58 -6.93
C ILE A 693 4.16 -35.87 -6.30
N GLY A 694 3.97 -35.13 -5.19
CA GLY A 694 5.07 -34.55 -4.40
C GLY A 694 5.72 -33.29 -5.00
N GLU A 695 5.22 -32.78 -6.14
CA GLU A 695 5.73 -31.56 -6.77
C GLU A 695 4.93 -30.32 -6.33
N SER A 696 5.45 -29.60 -5.33
CA SER A 696 4.91 -28.29 -4.94
C SER A 696 4.98 -27.32 -6.12
N GLY A 697 3.82 -26.91 -6.66
CA GLY A 697 3.71 -25.98 -7.78
C GLY A 697 3.19 -26.58 -9.09
N ALA A 698 3.08 -27.91 -9.19
CA ALA A 698 2.48 -28.58 -10.36
C ALA A 698 1.01 -28.16 -10.57
N LEU A 699 0.25 -27.97 -9.49
CA LEU A 699 -1.13 -27.47 -9.53
C LEU A 699 -1.21 -26.10 -10.19
N PHE A 700 -0.34 -25.15 -9.80
CA PHE A 700 -0.33 -23.81 -10.38
C PHE A 700 0.00 -23.86 -11.88
N LEU A 701 1.02 -24.61 -12.27
CA LEU A 701 1.43 -24.73 -13.68
C LEU A 701 0.35 -25.35 -14.56
N GLN A 702 -0.38 -26.34 -14.04
CA GLN A 702 -1.44 -27.02 -14.81
C GLN A 702 -2.73 -26.22 -14.85
N LEU A 703 -3.07 -25.47 -13.80
CA LEU A 703 -4.24 -24.59 -13.80
C LEU A 703 -4.00 -23.27 -14.56
N PHE A 704 -2.73 -22.84 -14.68
CA PHE A 704 -2.37 -21.57 -15.32
C PHE A 704 -2.94 -21.42 -16.73
N ALA A 705 -2.88 -22.48 -17.55
CA ALA A 705 -3.33 -22.40 -18.93
C ALA A 705 -4.87 -22.23 -19.06
N PRO A 706 -5.72 -23.04 -18.40
CA PRO A 706 -7.17 -22.79 -18.32
C PRO A 706 -7.53 -21.41 -17.75
N ILE A 707 -6.80 -20.92 -16.75
CA ILE A 707 -7.05 -19.60 -16.15
C ILE A 707 -6.66 -18.46 -17.10
N ALA A 708 -5.52 -18.58 -17.78
CA ALA A 708 -5.10 -17.61 -18.78
C ALA A 708 -6.16 -17.52 -19.90
N LEU A 709 -6.71 -18.66 -20.32
CA LEU A 709 -7.83 -18.70 -21.26
C LEU A 709 -9.09 -18.04 -20.68
N PHE A 710 -9.44 -18.30 -19.41
CA PHE A 710 -10.56 -17.61 -18.75
C PHE A 710 -10.37 -16.09 -18.73
N VAL A 711 -9.19 -15.59 -18.35
CA VAL A 711 -8.89 -14.15 -18.32
C VAL A 711 -8.96 -13.54 -19.72
N VAL A 712 -8.29 -14.13 -20.71
CA VAL A 712 -8.25 -13.61 -22.07
C VAL A 712 -9.65 -13.64 -22.72
N THR A 713 -10.41 -14.73 -22.55
CA THR A 713 -11.79 -14.80 -23.04
C THR A 713 -12.71 -13.77 -22.35
N MET A 714 -12.52 -13.53 -21.05
CA MET A 714 -13.22 -12.47 -20.33
C MET A 714 -12.86 -11.07 -20.81
N LEU A 715 -11.57 -10.79 -21.04
CA LEU A 715 -11.14 -9.52 -21.61
C LEU A 715 -11.78 -9.30 -22.99
N GLN A 716 -11.85 -10.34 -23.82
CA GLN A 716 -12.53 -10.29 -25.11
C GLN A 716 -14.01 -9.97 -24.95
N LEU A 717 -14.73 -10.71 -24.10
CA LEU A 717 -16.17 -10.53 -23.91
C LEU A 717 -16.52 -9.13 -23.39
N LYS A 718 -15.76 -8.62 -22.41
CA LYS A 718 -16.09 -7.38 -21.69
C LYS A 718 -15.52 -6.12 -22.33
N PHE A 719 -14.29 -6.16 -22.83
CA PHE A 719 -13.59 -4.96 -23.30
C PHE A 719 -13.57 -4.84 -24.81
N PHE A 720 -13.31 -5.94 -25.52
CA PHE A 720 -12.99 -5.90 -26.96
C PHE A 720 -14.15 -6.29 -27.87
N HIS A 721 -15.14 -7.05 -27.39
CA HIS A 721 -16.28 -7.50 -28.21
C HIS A 721 -17.13 -6.34 -28.74
N GLY A 722 -17.44 -5.35 -27.91
CA GLY A 722 -18.23 -4.18 -28.33
C GLY A 722 -17.54 -3.34 -29.42
N PRO A 723 -16.27 -2.92 -29.22
CA PRO A 723 -15.48 -2.28 -30.28
C PRO A 723 -15.35 -3.15 -31.54
N TRP A 724 -15.08 -4.45 -31.41
CA TRP A 724 -14.99 -5.39 -32.53
C TRP A 724 -16.30 -5.48 -33.32
N SER A 725 -17.44 -5.59 -32.65
CA SER A 725 -18.77 -5.67 -33.29
C SER A 725 -19.12 -4.39 -34.05
N ARG A 726 -18.64 -3.23 -33.59
CA ARG A 726 -18.80 -1.94 -34.29
C ARG A 726 -17.89 -1.84 -35.51
N ALA A 727 -16.62 -2.19 -35.36
CA ALA A 727 -15.63 -2.14 -36.42
C ALA A 727 -15.96 -3.09 -37.60
N THR A 728 -16.60 -4.22 -37.29
CA THR A 728 -17.00 -5.24 -38.28
C THR A 728 -18.44 -5.07 -38.79
N SER A 729 -19.12 -3.98 -38.41
CA SER A 729 -20.48 -3.72 -38.90
C SER A 729 -20.48 -3.25 -40.35
N PRO A 730 -21.42 -3.71 -41.20
CA PRO A 730 -21.59 -3.16 -42.53
C PRO A 730 -21.92 -1.66 -42.39
N ARG A 731 -21.20 -0.78 -43.11
CA ARG A 731 -21.60 0.63 -43.22
C ARG A 731 -23.02 0.68 -43.79
N ARG A 732 -23.98 1.29 -43.07
CA ARG A 732 -25.27 1.64 -43.66
C ARG A 732 -25.02 2.66 -44.77
N ALA A 733 -25.61 2.41 -45.93
CA ALA A 733 -25.65 3.36 -47.04
C ALA A 733 -26.65 4.48 -46.73
N GLU A 734 -26.32 5.34 -45.78
CA GLU A 734 -27.04 6.60 -45.50
C GLU A 734 -25.97 7.64 -45.13
N ASP A 735 -25.31 8.16 -46.15
CA ASP A 735 -24.61 9.45 -46.17
C ASP A 735 -24.24 9.73 -47.64
N ASN A 736 -25.27 9.85 -48.48
CA ASN A 736 -25.11 10.57 -49.75
C ASN A 736 -25.28 12.06 -49.43
N PRO A 737 -24.26 12.92 -49.55
CA PRO A 737 -24.48 14.35 -49.57
C PRO A 737 -25.34 14.70 -50.80
N PRO A 738 -26.17 15.77 -50.75
CA PRO A 738 -27.00 16.14 -51.89
C PRO A 738 -26.09 16.42 -53.08
N SER A 739 -26.40 15.78 -54.21
CA SER A 739 -25.69 15.95 -55.48
C SER A 739 -25.76 17.41 -55.92
N SER A 740 -24.68 18.17 -55.72
CA SER A 740 -24.45 19.41 -56.45
C SER A 740 -23.92 19.06 -57.84
N SER A 741 -24.84 18.79 -58.77
CA SER A 741 -24.54 18.79 -60.20
C SER A 741 -24.34 20.23 -60.65
N THR A 742 -23.09 20.67 -60.73
CA THR A 742 -22.71 21.86 -61.48
C THR A 742 -22.54 21.43 -62.94
N GLU A 743 -23.61 21.53 -63.74
CA GLU A 743 -23.50 21.50 -65.19
C GLU A 743 -23.68 22.90 -65.78
N VAL A 744 -22.86 23.11 -66.81
CA VAL A 744 -22.51 24.31 -67.55
C VAL A 744 -23.71 25.09 -68.10
N ALA A 745 -23.52 26.41 -68.17
CA ALA A 745 -24.36 27.43 -68.79
C ALA A 745 -25.04 27.05 -70.12
N THR A 746 -26.29 27.51 -70.30
CA THR A 746 -26.67 28.39 -71.43
C THR A 746 -28.05 29.05 -71.21
N THR A 747 -28.04 30.39 -71.27
CA THR A 747 -29.07 31.30 -71.79
C THR A 747 -30.48 31.39 -71.20
N SER A 748 -30.74 32.60 -70.66
CA SER A 748 -31.91 33.46 -70.92
C SER A 748 -33.15 33.33 -70.04
N GLY A 749 -33.51 34.45 -69.38
CA GLY A 749 -34.90 34.90 -69.38
C GLY A 749 -35.67 34.94 -68.05
N ARG A 750 -35.44 36.02 -67.28
CA ARG A 750 -36.49 36.94 -66.79
C ARG A 750 -37.57 36.44 -65.80
N ALA A 751 -37.49 37.04 -64.60
CA ALA A 751 -38.56 37.63 -63.77
C ALA A 751 -39.53 36.75 -62.94
N ASN A 752 -39.41 37.00 -61.63
CA ASN A 752 -40.45 37.38 -60.67
C ASN A 752 -41.62 36.44 -60.31
N ALA A 753 -41.75 36.30 -58.98
CA ALA A 753 -42.96 36.50 -58.17
C ALA A 753 -43.58 35.27 -57.47
N ALA A 754 -43.65 35.43 -56.14
CA ALA A 754 -44.77 35.19 -55.24
C ALA A 754 -45.18 33.74 -54.91
N VAL A 755 -45.09 33.35 -53.63
CA VAL A 755 -46.11 33.41 -52.54
C VAL A 755 -47.15 32.28 -52.65
N LEU A 756 -47.42 31.66 -51.48
CA LEU A 756 -48.55 30.80 -51.05
C LEU A 756 -48.17 29.32 -50.96
N LYS A 757 -48.00 28.69 -49.79
CA LYS A 757 -48.84 28.54 -48.57
C LYS A 757 -49.90 27.45 -48.73
N ASP A 758 -50.11 26.73 -47.63
CA ASP A 758 -51.14 25.72 -47.33
C ASP A 758 -50.85 24.33 -47.92
N ASP A 759 -51.17 23.20 -47.31
CA ASP A 759 -51.59 22.78 -45.97
C ASP A 759 -51.64 21.23 -46.05
N ASP A 760 -51.78 20.62 -44.88
CA ASP A 760 -52.52 19.38 -44.65
C ASP A 760 -51.82 17.99 -44.63
N PHE A 761 -52.01 17.39 -43.44
CA PHE A 761 -51.89 16.02 -42.93
C PHE A 761 -50.53 15.43 -42.53
#